data_AF-A0A0L0QKA0-F1
#
_entry.id   AF-A0A0L0QKA0-F1
#
_cell.length_a   1.000
_cell.length_b   1.000
_cell.length_c   1.000
_cell.angle_alpha   90.00
_cell.angle_beta   90.00
_cell.angle_gamma   90.00
#
_symmetry.space_group_name_H-M   'P 1'
#
loop_
_entity.id
_entity.type
_entity.pdbx_description
1 polymer ?
#
loop_
_entity_poly.entity_id
_entity_poly.type
_entity_poly.pdbx_seq_one_letter_code
_entity_poly.pdbx_strand_id
1 'polypeptide(L)'
;ELRHIIGTYEPQSDDQDMTDKRLYTLTENELEKRINEIIEYETEIADLEHVPGMENEKIRLGDTLKIKDTKFNPPLYVQARVFEVNGSIKERGKKNVKLGDFTEYTEQEVQAVWKSLQDEIKRSLARMLSVNVVSSAGTVFKNGIGSTELTAVVYNQGNEMDKDGETYNYTWTKYDKHGNLLGEWSMSGKTINVKATDIDEKAMYACEVVFQDVAVLGYVTLTNVFDGVDGEPGIPGPPGKNGQTLYTWHKYADDEQGNGMSDYPNGKAYIGMAYNKESPIKSTNPDDYEWSKYRGDQGVPGPPGEDGNPNYTWVKYADDEKGNGMADRPDGKRYLGLAYNKTTQTESTNPSDYNWSPLYDNVQVGGRNLFVIKDALVNSVFKWADGEVATETDSLVSGFIEVLANENIICNYTISQIMFYDKDKVYIGTYRDGELVPVGGRTRPTDKMTVPNKQSIAYMRVSFRDGFLEDASVEGKKVKLEKGNVETDWSPAPEDERAYAEYVAQLKADLAEEEAKAHADGKVTAEEQARIDQARRNLEEAKQHANDVSSEAETNAKDHADKVSKEKAEEARRQAEAFAENASNIKKGIIDVGSVPIRTAANGARIQWDGTNGLVQYDSKGNPVSWLDLKGNSRFVNAYLSGEIHAKRGVLGDGNVIIDDKGVRIVRPDGAIAMQNGLSNNDHPVFSSDPHYMTGGRVKRSGVRFEAFRPGGTYIHNATQIYGGVKGSLDGRGLDGSLEDYEDVRDGIRAVAFNKYEFTHSARYLVFRFRKYAGAKFSVHVMKNTSDNINDRLYFELLEKDVEGLKNFIVDLGVPQYNTRVVTFKIGWTSSWGNRMENMRFVMEKVYLTDFV
;
A
#
# COMPACT_ATOMS: atom_id res chain seq x y z
N GLU A 1 48.11 -34.39 -16.01
CA GLU A 1 47.20 -35.53 -15.83
C GLU A 1 46.11 -35.12 -14.84
N LEU A 2 44.89 -34.88 -15.32
CA LEU A 2 43.73 -34.64 -14.47
C LEU A 2 43.37 -35.97 -13.79
N ARG A 3 43.57 -36.07 -12.47
CA ARG A 3 43.15 -37.24 -11.70
C ARG A 3 41.65 -37.13 -11.46
N HIS A 4 40.84 -37.76 -12.32
CA HIS A 4 39.41 -37.90 -12.05
C HIS A 4 39.22 -38.81 -10.83
N ILE A 5 38.45 -38.35 -9.84
CA ILE A 5 38.00 -39.18 -8.74
C ILE A 5 36.79 -39.96 -9.26
N ILE A 6 36.92 -41.28 -9.32
CA ILE A 6 35.86 -42.17 -9.78
C ILE A 6 35.27 -42.85 -8.54
N GLY A 7 33.94 -42.83 -8.42
CA GLY A 7 33.22 -43.50 -7.34
C GLY A 7 31.84 -43.96 -7.82
N THR A 8 31.34 -45.02 -7.21
CA THR A 8 30.01 -45.57 -7.50
C THR A 8 28.98 -44.91 -6.59
N TYR A 9 27.85 -44.48 -7.15
CA TYR A 9 26.71 -43.97 -6.38
C TYR A 9 25.60 -45.02 -6.38
N GLU A 10 25.19 -45.44 -5.19
CA GLU A 10 24.06 -46.35 -4.98
C GLU A 10 22.95 -45.59 -4.22
N PRO A 11 21.86 -45.18 -4.89
CA PRO A 11 20.79 -44.47 -4.21
C PRO A 11 20.07 -45.41 -3.22
N GLN A 12 19.96 -44.96 -1.96
CA GLN A 12 19.13 -45.63 -0.96
C GLN A 12 17.66 -45.30 -1.27
N SER A 13 16.98 -46.18 -1.99
CA SER A 13 15.58 -46.02 -2.41
C SER A 13 14.83 -47.35 -2.26
N ASP A 14 13.62 -47.29 -1.70
CA ASP A 14 12.73 -48.45 -1.56
C ASP A 14 11.94 -48.74 -2.86
N ASP A 15 12.10 -47.89 -3.88
CA ASP A 15 11.45 -48.02 -5.19
C ASP A 15 12.08 -49.16 -6.02
N GLN A 16 11.37 -50.27 -6.17
CA GLN A 16 11.83 -51.44 -6.92
C GLN A 16 11.67 -51.32 -8.44
N ASP A 17 10.93 -50.32 -8.93
CA ASP A 17 10.65 -50.10 -10.36
C ASP A 17 11.30 -48.80 -10.88
N MET A 18 12.48 -48.45 -10.36
CA MET A 18 13.18 -47.22 -10.72
C MET A 18 13.60 -47.23 -12.20
N THR A 19 13.13 -46.23 -12.95
CA THR A 19 13.52 -46.06 -14.36
C THR A 19 14.95 -45.53 -14.50
N ASP A 20 15.66 -45.91 -15.57
CA ASP A 20 17.02 -45.43 -15.86
C ASP A 20 17.13 -43.90 -15.79
N LYS A 21 16.14 -43.19 -16.34
CA LYS A 21 16.12 -41.71 -16.33
C LYS A 21 16.11 -41.16 -14.90
N ARG A 22 15.40 -41.80 -13.97
CA ARG A 22 15.34 -41.38 -12.57
C ARG A 22 16.66 -41.66 -11.86
N LEU A 23 17.29 -42.80 -12.14
CA LEU A 23 18.61 -43.15 -11.60
C LEU A 23 19.69 -42.17 -12.08
N TYR A 24 19.67 -41.79 -13.37
CA TYR A 24 20.57 -40.77 -13.93
C TYR A 24 20.41 -39.42 -13.22
N THR A 25 19.19 -38.92 -13.05
CA THR A 25 18.97 -37.65 -12.35
C THR A 25 19.45 -37.67 -10.90
N LEU A 26 19.23 -38.79 -10.18
CA LEU A 26 19.74 -38.92 -8.81
C LEU A 26 21.27 -38.95 -8.76
N THR A 27 21.90 -39.56 -9.78
CA THR A 27 23.36 -39.62 -9.91
C THR A 27 23.95 -38.27 -10.28
N GLU A 28 23.33 -37.51 -11.18
CA GLU A 28 23.74 -36.14 -11.52
C GLU A 28 23.64 -35.20 -10.31
N ASN A 29 22.54 -35.27 -9.55
CA ASN A 29 22.38 -34.45 -8.34
C ASN A 29 23.43 -34.78 -7.27
N GLU A 30 23.77 -36.06 -7.10
CA GLU A 30 24.81 -36.47 -6.16
C GLU A 30 26.21 -36.06 -6.66
N LEU A 31 26.44 -36.13 -7.97
CA LEU A 31 27.68 -35.67 -8.60
C LEU A 31 27.85 -34.15 -8.43
N GLU A 32 26.81 -33.36 -8.65
CA GLU A 32 26.82 -31.91 -8.40
C GLU A 32 27.12 -31.58 -6.94
N LYS A 33 26.52 -32.32 -5.98
CA LYS A 33 26.84 -32.15 -4.56
C LYS A 33 28.31 -32.42 -4.26
N ARG A 34 28.87 -33.51 -4.79
CA ARG A 34 30.28 -33.88 -4.58
C ARG A 34 31.24 -32.94 -5.28
N ILE A 35 30.87 -32.38 -6.43
CA ILE A 35 31.64 -31.33 -7.11
C ILE A 35 31.68 -30.07 -6.23
N ASN A 36 30.54 -29.66 -5.67
CA ASN A 36 30.46 -28.48 -4.80
C ASN A 36 31.16 -28.68 -3.44
N GLU A 37 31.19 -29.89 -2.87
CA GLU A 37 31.85 -30.18 -1.58
C GLU A 37 33.39 -30.24 -1.65
N ILE A 38 34.02 -30.38 -2.82
CA ILE A 38 35.46 -30.73 -2.92
C ILE A 38 36.39 -29.52 -3.16
N ILE A 39 35.89 -28.34 -3.54
CA ILE A 39 36.75 -27.15 -3.73
C ILE A 39 36.35 -26.02 -2.79
N GLU A 40 36.92 -26.03 -1.59
CA GLU A 40 36.86 -24.92 -0.64
C GLU A 40 38.14 -24.06 -0.75
N TYR A 41 37.99 -22.80 -1.15
CA TYR A 41 39.07 -21.81 -1.10
C TYR A 41 38.92 -20.97 0.19
N GLU A 42 39.85 -21.11 1.14
CA GLU A 42 39.92 -20.24 2.33
C GLU A 42 40.91 -19.11 2.08
N THR A 43 40.48 -17.85 2.27
CA THR A 43 41.32 -16.67 2.02
C THR A 43 41.13 -15.63 3.12
N GLU A 44 42.23 -15.04 3.60
CA GLU A 44 42.21 -13.90 4.53
C GLU A 44 42.29 -12.60 3.74
N ILE A 45 41.30 -11.72 3.91
CA ILE A 45 41.19 -10.48 3.14
C ILE A 45 41.48 -9.29 4.06
N ALA A 46 42.30 -8.34 3.59
CA ALA A 46 42.46 -7.06 4.26
C ALA A 46 41.37 -6.09 3.77
N ASP A 47 40.55 -5.60 4.69
CA ASP A 47 39.50 -4.64 4.38
C ASP A 47 40.07 -3.23 4.19
N LEU A 48 39.80 -2.65 3.01
CA LEU A 48 40.34 -1.35 2.60
C LEU A 48 39.39 -0.18 2.93
N GLU A 49 38.24 -0.44 3.58
CA GLU A 49 37.25 0.58 3.98
C GLU A 49 37.85 1.79 4.72
N HIS A 50 38.97 1.59 5.44
CA HIS A 50 39.62 2.63 6.24
C HIS A 50 40.91 3.18 5.61
N VAL A 51 41.22 2.80 4.37
CA VAL A 51 42.31 3.38 3.59
C VAL A 51 41.76 4.62 2.87
N PRO A 52 42.34 5.82 3.09
CA PRO A 52 41.85 7.05 2.47
C PRO A 52 41.76 6.91 0.95
N GLY A 53 40.59 7.18 0.38
CA GLY A 53 40.33 7.08 -1.07
C GLY A 53 39.97 5.70 -1.60
N MET A 54 39.75 4.70 -0.72
CA MET A 54 39.23 3.37 -1.08
C MET A 54 37.97 3.01 -0.27
N GLU A 55 37.22 4.03 0.20
CA GLU A 55 36.05 3.81 1.07
C GLU A 55 34.91 3.04 0.36
N ASN A 56 34.91 3.01 -0.97
CA ASN A 56 33.98 2.28 -1.83
C ASN A 56 34.25 0.76 -1.90
N GLU A 57 35.40 0.27 -1.42
CA GLU A 57 35.80 -1.15 -1.44
C GLU A 57 35.34 -1.92 -0.19
N LYS A 58 34.24 -1.48 0.39
CA LYS A 58 33.69 -1.97 1.66
C LYS A 58 33.00 -3.31 1.49
N ILE A 59 33.47 -4.32 2.20
CA ILE A 59 32.94 -5.69 2.14
C ILE A 59 31.90 -5.92 3.24
N ARG A 60 30.69 -6.39 2.86
CA ARG A 60 29.58 -6.79 3.73
C ARG A 60 29.15 -8.23 3.49
N LEU A 61 28.39 -8.76 4.46
CA LEU A 61 27.79 -10.08 4.36
C LEU A 61 26.82 -10.13 3.17
N GLY A 62 26.95 -11.17 2.34
CA GLY A 62 26.12 -11.37 1.16
C GLY A 62 26.62 -10.70 -0.12
N ASP A 63 27.67 -9.87 -0.04
CA ASP A 63 28.31 -9.26 -1.20
C ASP A 63 29.00 -10.33 -2.06
N THR A 64 29.12 -10.04 -3.34
CA THR A 64 29.80 -10.91 -4.29
C THR A 64 31.14 -10.30 -4.68
N LEU A 65 32.23 -10.95 -4.30
CA LEU A 65 33.60 -10.54 -4.56
C LEU A 65 34.13 -11.20 -5.83
N LYS A 66 35.03 -10.51 -6.53
CA LYS A 66 35.79 -11.07 -7.66
C LYS A 66 37.27 -11.12 -7.27
N ILE A 67 37.83 -12.31 -7.28
CA ILE A 67 39.17 -12.64 -6.79
C ILE A 67 40.04 -12.97 -8.01
N LYS A 68 41.22 -12.36 -8.04
CA LYS A 68 42.27 -12.64 -9.01
C LYS A 68 43.54 -13.02 -8.27
N ASP A 69 43.95 -14.27 -8.37
CA ASP A 69 45.24 -14.75 -7.87
C ASP A 69 46.10 -15.25 -9.02
N THR A 70 47.03 -14.40 -9.46
CA THR A 70 47.98 -14.72 -10.53
C THR A 70 49.19 -15.52 -10.07
N LYS A 71 49.31 -15.80 -8.77
CA LYS A 71 50.38 -16.62 -8.19
C LYS A 71 49.97 -18.08 -8.03
N PHE A 72 48.66 -18.35 -7.99
CA PHE A 72 48.11 -19.69 -8.13
C PHE A 72 48.39 -20.24 -9.53
N ASN A 73 48.70 -21.54 -9.68
CA ASN A 73 49.05 -22.13 -10.97
C ASN A 73 48.15 -23.33 -11.29
N PRO A 74 47.26 -23.25 -12.30
CA PRO A 74 47.05 -22.11 -13.21
C PRO A 74 46.44 -20.87 -12.52
N PRO A 75 46.62 -19.64 -13.04
CA PRO A 75 46.06 -18.42 -12.45
C PRO A 75 44.56 -18.54 -12.15
N LEU A 76 44.18 -18.15 -10.94
CA LEU A 76 42.82 -18.32 -10.43
C LEU A 76 42.02 -17.02 -10.60
N TYR A 77 40.91 -17.09 -11.32
CA TYR A 77 39.94 -16.01 -11.47
C TYR A 77 38.59 -16.52 -10.98
N VAL A 78 38.12 -16.03 -9.83
CA VAL A 78 36.93 -16.60 -9.19
C VAL A 78 36.01 -15.51 -8.71
N GLN A 79 34.71 -15.68 -8.89
CA GLN A 79 33.69 -14.90 -8.19
C GLN A 79 33.19 -15.70 -7.00
N ALA A 80 33.07 -15.08 -5.84
CA ALA A 80 32.70 -15.74 -4.59
C ALA A 80 31.77 -14.85 -3.78
N ARG A 81 30.83 -15.45 -3.05
CA ARG A 81 29.93 -14.73 -2.16
C ARG A 81 30.47 -14.71 -0.74
N VAL A 82 30.23 -13.61 -0.02
CA VAL A 82 30.61 -13.46 1.38
C VAL A 82 29.58 -14.13 2.30
N PHE A 83 30.01 -15.16 3.03
CA PHE A 83 29.18 -15.95 3.95
C PHE A 83 29.38 -15.60 5.42
N GLU A 84 30.56 -15.12 5.80
CA GLU A 84 30.85 -14.75 7.18
C GLU A 84 31.82 -13.57 7.20
N VAL A 85 31.60 -12.61 8.10
CA VAL A 85 32.51 -11.47 8.31
C VAL A 85 32.79 -11.35 9.80
N ASN A 86 34.03 -11.65 10.18
CA ASN A 86 34.52 -11.57 11.55
C ASN A 86 35.44 -10.36 11.70
N GLY A 87 34.98 -9.31 12.37
CA GLY A 87 35.76 -8.09 12.61
C GLY A 87 36.14 -7.90 14.08
N SER A 88 37.34 -7.40 14.34
CA SER A 88 37.74 -6.97 15.69
C SER A 88 37.13 -5.60 16.01
N ILE A 89 36.44 -5.48 17.16
CA ILE A 89 35.86 -4.20 17.63
C ILE A 89 36.97 -3.17 17.95
N LYS A 90 38.17 -3.64 18.32
CA LYS A 90 39.33 -2.79 18.67
C LYS A 90 40.19 -2.42 17.47
N GLU A 91 40.34 -3.31 16.50
CA GLU A 91 41.12 -3.09 15.27
C GLU A 91 40.17 -3.06 14.06
N ARG A 92 39.43 -1.96 13.91
CA ARG A 92 38.36 -1.81 12.89
C ARG A 92 38.81 -2.01 11.43
N GLY A 93 40.11 -1.92 11.16
CA GLY A 93 40.71 -2.14 9.84
C GLY A 93 41.11 -3.59 9.53
N LYS A 94 40.90 -4.54 10.45
CA LYS A 94 41.12 -5.98 10.19
C LYS A 94 39.80 -6.73 10.32
N LYS A 95 39.30 -7.23 9.19
CA LYS A 95 38.15 -8.13 9.11
C LYS A 95 38.63 -9.43 8.46
N ASN A 96 38.31 -10.56 9.05
CA ASN A 96 38.46 -11.86 8.41
C ASN A 96 37.12 -12.22 7.76
N VAL A 97 37.14 -12.75 6.54
CA VAL A 97 35.93 -12.99 5.74
C VAL A 97 35.97 -14.42 5.21
N LYS A 98 34.89 -15.18 5.42
CA LYS A 98 34.73 -16.48 4.76
C LYS A 98 33.88 -16.35 3.52
N LEU A 99 34.34 -16.99 2.45
CA LEU A 99 33.72 -16.97 1.14
C LEU A 99 33.19 -18.35 0.75
N GLY A 100 32.20 -18.38 -0.11
CA GLY A 100 31.57 -19.58 -0.65
C GLY A 100 30.91 -19.28 -2.00
N ASP A 101 30.18 -20.25 -2.57
CA ASP A 101 29.57 -20.15 -3.91
C ASP A 101 30.57 -19.71 -5.00
N PHE A 102 31.73 -20.37 -5.04
CA PHE A 102 32.80 -20.04 -5.97
C PHE A 102 32.42 -20.37 -7.42
N THR A 103 32.51 -19.38 -8.30
CA THR A 103 32.38 -19.52 -9.75
C THR A 103 33.71 -19.17 -10.42
N GLU A 104 34.37 -20.17 -11.01
CA GLU A 104 35.65 -20.00 -11.72
C GLU A 104 35.45 -19.42 -13.13
N TYR A 105 36.35 -18.52 -13.53
CA TYR A 105 36.43 -17.94 -14.87
C TYR A 105 37.79 -18.24 -15.49
N THR A 106 37.83 -18.34 -16.83
CA THR A 106 39.09 -18.35 -17.56
C THR A 106 39.63 -16.94 -17.74
N GLU A 107 40.95 -16.79 -17.87
CA GLU A 107 41.58 -15.49 -18.14
C GLU A 107 41.02 -14.80 -19.40
N GLN A 108 40.66 -15.59 -20.42
CA GLN A 108 40.08 -15.09 -21.66
C GLN A 108 38.68 -14.49 -21.45
N GLU A 109 37.83 -15.12 -20.62
CA GLU A 109 36.49 -14.62 -20.32
C GLU A 109 36.53 -13.32 -19.52
N VAL A 110 37.41 -13.23 -18.53
CA VAL A 110 37.60 -11.99 -17.73
C VAL A 110 38.09 -10.84 -18.60
N GLN A 111 39.06 -11.11 -19.49
CA GLN A 111 39.59 -10.10 -20.42
C GLN A 111 38.54 -9.67 -21.45
N ALA A 112 37.69 -10.58 -21.93
CA ALA A 112 36.61 -10.26 -22.87
C ALA A 112 35.55 -9.34 -22.24
N VAL A 113 35.14 -9.61 -20.99
CA VAL A 113 34.19 -8.77 -20.24
C VAL A 113 34.79 -7.41 -19.91
N TRP A 114 36.08 -7.36 -19.53
CA TRP A 114 36.77 -6.09 -19.28
C TRP A 114 36.87 -5.22 -20.54
N LYS A 115 37.18 -5.84 -21.68
CA LYS A 115 37.26 -5.16 -22.97
C LYS A 115 35.88 -4.67 -23.44
N SER A 116 34.81 -5.47 -23.26
CA SER A 116 33.46 -5.04 -23.62
C SER A 116 32.95 -3.88 -22.76
N LEU A 117 33.24 -3.88 -21.44
CA LEU A 117 32.93 -2.77 -20.54
C LEU A 117 33.72 -1.50 -20.87
N GLN A 118 35.02 -1.63 -21.15
CA GLN A 118 35.82 -0.48 -21.59
C GLN A 118 35.33 0.10 -22.92
N ASP A 119 34.95 -0.76 -23.87
CA ASP A 119 34.43 -0.32 -25.16
C ASP A 119 33.02 0.29 -25.04
N GLU A 120 32.18 -0.20 -24.11
CA GLU A 120 30.86 0.37 -23.82
C GLU A 120 30.95 1.73 -23.10
N ILE A 121 31.87 1.87 -22.14
CA ILE A 121 32.16 3.15 -21.47
C ILE A 121 32.74 4.16 -22.46
N LYS A 122 33.66 3.75 -23.34
CA LYS A 122 34.21 4.62 -24.39
C LYS A 122 33.17 5.04 -25.44
N ARG A 123 32.29 4.12 -25.86
CA ARG A 123 31.16 4.42 -26.76
C ARG A 123 30.12 5.34 -26.12
N SER A 124 29.88 5.19 -24.81
CA SER A 124 29.03 6.07 -24.01
C SER A 124 29.60 7.49 -23.92
N LEU A 125 30.90 7.62 -23.64
CA LEU A 125 31.60 8.90 -23.57
C LEU A 125 31.65 9.62 -24.93
N ALA A 126 31.81 8.89 -26.04
CA ALA A 126 31.81 9.47 -27.39
C ALA A 126 30.42 9.98 -27.85
N ARG A 127 29.32 9.36 -27.37
CA ARG A 127 27.94 9.81 -27.65
C ARG A 127 27.54 11.07 -26.88
N MET A 128 28.30 11.46 -25.86
CA MET A 128 28.09 12.70 -25.10
C MET A 128 28.84 13.91 -25.67
N LEU A 129 29.63 13.72 -26.74
CA LEU A 129 30.34 14.81 -27.41
C LEU A 129 29.37 15.62 -28.27
N SER A 130 29.37 16.95 -28.10
CA SER A 130 28.68 17.88 -29.00
C SER A 130 29.71 18.78 -29.69
N VAL A 131 29.55 18.96 -31.00
CA VAL A 131 30.44 19.79 -31.82
C VAL A 131 29.69 21.07 -32.19
N ASN A 132 30.15 22.20 -31.66
CA ASN A 132 29.65 23.51 -32.03
C ASN A 132 30.66 24.18 -32.95
N VAL A 133 30.20 24.72 -34.07
CA VAL A 133 31.06 25.52 -34.96
C VAL A 133 30.90 27.00 -34.62
N VAL A 134 31.99 27.63 -34.22
CA VAL A 134 32.03 29.05 -33.85
C VAL A 134 32.70 29.85 -34.96
N SER A 135 32.10 30.98 -35.32
CA SER A 135 32.64 31.90 -36.32
C SER A 135 33.24 33.14 -35.65
N SER A 136 34.47 33.52 -36.00
CA SER A 136 35.16 34.68 -35.39
C SER A 136 34.60 36.04 -35.81
N ALA A 137 34.02 36.14 -37.00
CA ALA A 137 33.46 37.38 -37.56
C ALA A 137 31.96 37.29 -37.91
N GLY A 138 31.26 36.25 -37.42
CA GLY A 138 29.83 36.03 -37.69
C GLY A 138 29.55 35.19 -38.94
N THR A 139 28.27 34.91 -39.23
CA THR A 139 27.87 33.97 -40.29
C THR A 139 27.29 34.60 -41.56
N VAL A 140 27.29 35.93 -41.64
CA VAL A 140 26.74 36.68 -42.78
C VAL A 140 27.79 37.65 -43.31
N PHE A 141 28.10 37.53 -44.59
CA PHE A 141 28.94 38.44 -45.35
C PHE A 141 28.09 39.34 -46.24
N LYS A 142 28.61 40.52 -46.57
CA LYS A 142 27.98 41.47 -47.48
C LYS A 142 28.89 41.74 -48.67
N ASN A 143 28.30 41.74 -49.86
CA ASN A 143 28.95 42.10 -51.13
C ASN A 143 30.26 41.37 -51.42
N GLY A 144 30.42 40.12 -50.95
CA GLY A 144 31.64 39.33 -51.15
C GLY A 144 32.88 39.89 -50.43
N ILE A 145 32.71 40.76 -49.43
CA ILE A 145 33.81 41.36 -48.66
C ILE A 145 33.90 40.70 -47.28
N GLY A 146 35.13 40.40 -46.86
CA GLY A 146 35.44 39.86 -45.53
C GLY A 146 35.83 38.39 -45.52
N SER A 147 36.29 37.92 -44.37
CA SER A 147 36.61 36.53 -44.10
C SER A 147 36.28 36.21 -42.65
N THR A 148 35.97 34.95 -42.36
CA THR A 148 35.75 34.47 -40.99
C THR A 148 36.54 33.19 -40.76
N GLU A 149 36.99 33.00 -39.52
CA GLU A 149 37.56 31.73 -39.09
C GLU A 149 36.45 30.89 -38.47
N LEU A 150 36.24 29.69 -39.01
CA LEU A 150 35.35 28.70 -38.43
C LEU A 150 36.17 27.75 -37.57
N THR A 151 35.86 27.69 -36.29
CA THR A 151 36.50 26.81 -35.32
C THR A 151 35.50 25.77 -34.83
N ALA A 152 35.83 24.48 -34.97
CA ALA A 152 35.05 23.40 -34.38
C ALA A 152 35.41 23.24 -32.90
N VAL A 153 34.46 23.51 -32.02
CA VAL A 153 34.62 23.42 -30.56
C VAL A 153 33.87 22.20 -30.06
N VAL A 154 34.63 21.23 -29.55
CA VAL A 154 34.11 19.94 -29.07
C VAL A 154 33.87 20.01 -27.58
N TYR A 155 32.64 19.82 -27.15
CA TYR A 155 32.24 19.84 -25.75
C TYR A 155 31.90 18.44 -25.25
N ASN A 156 32.26 18.15 -24.00
CA ASN A 156 31.74 17.02 -23.23
C ASN A 156 31.28 17.55 -21.86
N GLN A 157 30.01 17.35 -21.52
CA GLN A 157 29.42 17.84 -20.26
C GLN A 157 29.75 19.32 -19.95
N GLY A 158 29.76 20.17 -20.99
CA GLY A 158 30.01 21.61 -20.89
C GLY A 158 31.47 22.05 -20.87
N ASN A 159 32.44 21.12 -20.83
CA ASN A 159 33.86 21.44 -20.92
C ASN A 159 34.37 21.25 -22.36
N GLU A 160 35.13 22.21 -22.87
CA GLU A 160 35.83 22.06 -24.16
C GLU A 160 36.96 21.03 -24.02
N MET A 161 36.90 19.99 -24.84
CA MET A 161 37.74 18.79 -24.69
C MET A 161 39.07 18.83 -25.45
N ASP A 162 39.17 19.64 -26.51
CA ASP A 162 40.34 19.67 -27.39
C ASP A 162 40.70 21.10 -27.76
N LYS A 163 41.12 21.90 -26.77
CA LYS A 163 41.40 23.35 -26.92
C LYS A 163 42.45 23.63 -28.01
N ASP A 164 43.46 22.78 -28.10
CA ASP A 164 44.60 22.97 -29.00
C ASP A 164 44.40 22.31 -30.39
N GLY A 165 43.40 21.43 -30.55
CA GLY A 165 43.03 20.82 -31.83
C GLY A 165 43.92 19.64 -32.26
N GLU A 166 44.59 19.01 -31.30
CA GLU A 166 45.54 17.91 -31.51
C GLU A 166 44.93 16.54 -31.17
N THR A 167 43.77 16.52 -30.50
CA THR A 167 43.17 15.31 -29.94
C THR A 167 42.28 14.57 -30.94
N TYR A 168 41.60 15.32 -31.81
CA TYR A 168 40.64 14.78 -32.78
C TYR A 168 41.04 15.05 -34.22
N ASN A 169 40.56 14.20 -35.13
CA ASN A 169 40.69 14.47 -36.56
C ASN A 169 39.50 15.30 -37.02
N TYR A 170 39.78 16.49 -37.57
CA TYR A 170 38.78 17.42 -38.06
C TYR A 170 38.79 17.45 -39.58
N THR A 171 37.68 17.06 -40.19
CA THR A 171 37.49 17.10 -41.65
C THR A 171 36.32 18.01 -41.98
N TRP A 172 36.56 19.05 -42.76
CA TRP A 172 35.54 19.98 -43.20
C TRP A 172 35.07 19.67 -44.60
N THR A 173 33.76 19.56 -44.79
CA THR A 173 33.11 19.44 -46.09
C THR A 173 32.22 20.65 -46.34
N LYS A 174 32.14 21.06 -47.60
CA LYS A 174 31.35 22.22 -48.03
C LYS A 174 30.19 21.77 -48.89
N TYR A 175 29.05 22.39 -48.65
CA TYR A 175 27.82 22.20 -49.38
C TYR A 175 27.40 23.52 -50.00
N ASP A 176 26.87 23.46 -51.22
CA ASP A 176 26.33 24.64 -51.92
C ASP A 176 24.99 25.12 -51.31
N LYS A 177 24.39 26.15 -51.91
CA LYS A 177 23.11 26.71 -51.48
C LYS A 177 21.91 25.76 -51.61
N HIS A 178 22.09 24.63 -52.31
CA HIS A 178 21.09 23.59 -52.52
C HIS A 178 21.35 22.36 -51.64
N GLY A 179 22.37 22.40 -50.77
CA GLY A 179 22.74 21.29 -49.90
C GLY A 179 23.49 20.17 -50.62
N ASN A 180 23.94 20.38 -51.86
CA ASN A 180 24.75 19.40 -52.57
C ASN A 180 26.19 19.48 -52.08
N LEU A 181 26.78 18.30 -51.83
CA LEU A 181 28.18 18.18 -51.44
C LEU A 181 29.08 18.65 -52.61
N LEU A 182 29.92 19.65 -52.36
CA LEU A 182 30.95 20.10 -53.30
C LEU A 182 32.14 19.15 -53.19
N GLY A 183 32.06 18.01 -53.89
CA GLY A 183 32.91 16.83 -53.70
C GLY A 183 34.42 16.98 -53.91
N GLU A 184 34.91 18.13 -54.38
CA GLU A 184 36.35 18.42 -54.50
C GLU A 184 36.90 19.31 -53.38
N TRP A 185 36.04 19.83 -52.50
CA TRP A 185 36.45 20.71 -51.41
C TRP A 185 36.45 19.96 -50.08
N SER A 186 37.64 19.76 -49.52
CA SER A 186 37.85 19.26 -48.16
C SER A 186 39.04 20.00 -47.53
N MET A 187 38.88 20.37 -46.27
CA MET A 187 39.92 21.02 -45.48
C MET A 187 40.09 20.28 -44.16
N SER A 188 41.32 20.10 -43.70
CA SER A 188 41.60 19.46 -42.42
C SER A 188 42.11 20.46 -41.39
N GLY A 189 41.78 20.22 -40.12
CA GLY A 189 42.18 21.06 -38.98
C GLY A 189 41.00 21.63 -38.19
N LYS A 190 41.23 21.89 -36.89
CA LYS A 190 40.19 22.38 -35.97
C LYS A 190 39.60 23.74 -36.40
N THR A 191 40.43 24.59 -37.02
CA THR A 191 40.06 25.93 -37.48
C THR A 191 40.35 26.07 -38.97
N ILE A 192 39.37 26.57 -39.73
CA ILE A 192 39.53 26.90 -41.15
C ILE A 192 39.19 28.38 -41.40
N ASN A 193 39.85 29.00 -42.38
CA ASN A 193 39.51 30.36 -42.82
C ASN A 193 38.62 30.29 -44.06
N VAL A 194 37.49 30.98 -44.02
CA VAL A 194 36.51 31.06 -45.12
C VAL A 194 36.34 32.51 -45.55
N LYS A 195 36.54 32.79 -46.85
CA LYS A 195 36.34 34.12 -47.42
C LYS A 195 34.92 34.28 -47.95
N ALA A 196 34.40 35.50 -47.89
CA ALA A 196 33.12 35.87 -48.46
C ALA A 196 33.05 35.59 -49.97
N THR A 197 34.17 35.75 -50.69
CA THR A 197 34.30 35.47 -52.13
C THR A 197 34.09 34.00 -52.50
N ASP A 198 34.27 33.09 -51.54
CA ASP A 198 34.10 31.66 -51.76
C ASP A 198 32.63 31.23 -51.57
N ILE A 199 31.73 32.18 -51.26
CA ILE A 199 30.31 31.95 -50.96
C ILE A 199 29.48 32.74 -51.95
N ASP A 200 28.78 32.02 -52.83
CA ASP A 200 28.00 32.63 -53.91
C ASP A 200 26.69 33.25 -53.40
N GLU A 201 25.90 32.55 -52.60
CA GLU A 201 24.74 33.13 -51.88
C GLU A 201 24.63 32.53 -50.48
N LYS A 202 24.70 31.20 -50.40
CA LYS A 202 24.78 30.43 -49.15
C LYS A 202 25.74 29.27 -49.35
N ALA A 203 26.50 28.94 -48.33
CA ALA A 203 27.33 27.74 -48.28
C ALA A 203 27.29 27.16 -46.86
N MET A 204 27.03 25.87 -46.74
CA MET A 204 27.10 25.16 -45.45
C MET A 204 28.44 24.46 -45.32
N TYR A 205 29.08 24.62 -44.17
CA TYR A 205 30.31 23.93 -43.82
C TYR A 205 30.00 22.95 -42.69
N ALA A 206 30.25 21.67 -42.92
CA ALA A 206 30.15 20.63 -41.90
C ALA A 206 31.56 20.25 -41.45
N CYS A 207 31.78 20.18 -40.14
CA CYS A 207 32.99 19.63 -39.56
C CYS A 207 32.68 18.26 -38.99
N GLU A 208 33.27 17.23 -39.59
CA GLU A 208 33.32 15.88 -39.04
C GLU A 208 34.50 15.77 -38.09
N VAL A 209 34.19 15.50 -36.83
CA VAL A 209 35.18 15.25 -35.78
C VAL A 209 35.21 13.76 -35.50
N VAL A 210 36.30 13.10 -35.86
CA VAL A 210 36.46 11.66 -35.71
C VAL A 210 37.36 11.34 -34.52
N PHE A 211 36.86 10.47 -33.63
CA PHE A 211 37.62 9.89 -32.53
C PHE A 211 37.45 8.36 -32.52
N GLN A 212 38.55 7.62 -32.69
CA GLN A 212 38.57 6.14 -32.60
C GLN A 212 37.38 5.47 -33.32
N ASP A 213 37.19 5.81 -34.61
CA ASP A 213 36.16 5.27 -35.51
C ASP A 213 34.70 5.71 -35.24
N VAL A 214 34.50 6.74 -34.43
CA VAL A 214 33.19 7.39 -34.23
C VAL A 214 33.25 8.84 -34.72
N ALA A 215 32.33 9.21 -35.62
CA ALA A 215 32.23 10.55 -36.18
C ALA A 215 31.07 11.34 -35.53
N VAL A 216 31.36 12.59 -35.15
CA VAL A 216 30.36 13.56 -34.67
C VAL A 216 30.42 14.79 -35.56
N LEU A 217 29.26 15.32 -35.97
CA LEU A 217 29.18 16.40 -36.94
C LEU A 217 28.72 17.71 -36.28
N GLY A 218 29.43 18.79 -36.59
CA GLY A 218 28.98 20.16 -36.34
C GLY A 218 28.75 20.89 -37.67
N TYR A 219 27.76 21.77 -37.72
CA TYR A 219 27.41 22.51 -38.95
C TYR A 219 27.39 24.01 -38.72
N VAL A 220 27.76 24.76 -39.75
CA VAL A 220 27.50 26.21 -39.82
C VAL A 220 27.12 26.59 -41.24
N THR A 221 26.12 27.46 -41.37
CA THR A 221 25.73 28.02 -42.66
C THR A 221 26.21 29.46 -42.74
N LEU A 222 27.02 29.75 -43.76
CA LEU A 222 27.47 31.10 -44.09
C LEU A 222 26.64 31.64 -45.25
N THR A 223 26.21 32.89 -45.15
CA THR A 223 25.40 33.57 -46.19
C THR A 223 26.14 34.78 -46.71
N ASN A 224 26.23 34.96 -48.02
CA ASN A 224 26.75 36.17 -48.65
C ASN A 224 25.58 36.91 -49.31
N VAL A 225 25.30 38.12 -48.83
CA VAL A 225 24.17 38.94 -49.28
C VAL A 225 24.71 40.06 -50.17
N PHE A 226 24.17 40.20 -51.38
CA PHE A 226 24.52 41.28 -52.30
C PHE A 226 23.40 42.33 -52.33
N ASP A 227 23.70 43.53 -51.83
CA ASP A 227 22.78 44.65 -51.72
C ASP A 227 22.86 45.54 -52.98
N GLY A 228 21.73 45.77 -53.64
CA GLY A 228 21.59 46.86 -54.60
C GLY A 228 21.52 48.21 -53.86
N VAL A 229 22.51 49.07 -54.09
CA VAL A 229 22.64 50.52 -53.82
C VAL A 229 22.16 51.05 -52.44
N ASP A 230 23.16 51.32 -51.59
CA ASP A 230 23.32 52.20 -50.41
C ASP A 230 22.13 52.79 -49.63
N GLY A 231 22.18 52.52 -48.31
CA GLY A 231 21.83 53.43 -47.22
C GLY A 231 22.58 53.05 -45.92
N GLU A 232 23.31 54.01 -45.33
CA GLU A 232 24.17 53.91 -44.11
C GLU A 232 23.50 54.68 -42.91
N PRO A 233 23.88 54.50 -41.62
CA PRO A 233 23.25 53.54 -40.68
C PRO A 233 22.84 54.14 -39.29
N GLY A 234 22.21 53.31 -38.42
CA GLY A 234 21.98 53.61 -36.98
C GLY A 234 21.61 52.42 -36.05
N ILE A 235 22.55 52.07 -35.16
CA ILE A 235 22.70 51.30 -33.88
C ILE A 235 21.46 50.94 -32.95
N PRO A 236 21.56 49.99 -31.96
CA PRO A 236 20.55 48.94 -31.62
C PRO A 236 19.89 48.91 -30.20
N GLY A 237 18.78 48.14 -30.09
CA GLY A 237 18.14 47.51 -28.88
C GLY A 237 17.09 48.35 -28.10
N PRO A 238 16.15 47.84 -27.22
CA PRO A 238 15.82 46.47 -26.75
C PRO A 238 14.25 46.19 -26.61
N PRO A 239 13.75 45.10 -25.94
CA PRO A 239 12.41 44.50 -26.14
C PRO A 239 11.25 44.91 -25.16
N GLY A 240 10.00 44.66 -25.60
CA GLY A 240 8.78 44.23 -24.85
C GLY A 240 8.16 45.09 -23.73
N LYS A 241 6.82 45.23 -23.67
CA LYS A 241 6.10 45.66 -22.44
C LYS A 241 4.66 45.10 -22.26
N ASN A 242 4.39 44.68 -21.02
CA ASN A 242 3.34 43.77 -20.52
C ASN A 242 2.03 44.44 -20.05
N GLY A 243 0.95 43.63 -19.92
CA GLY A 243 -0.22 43.88 -19.04
C GLY A 243 0.05 43.45 -17.57
N GLN A 244 -0.68 44.03 -16.61
CA GLN A 244 -0.34 43.94 -15.17
C GLN A 244 -1.20 42.97 -14.34
N THR A 245 -0.55 42.47 -13.29
CA THR A 245 -0.93 41.42 -12.32
C THR A 245 -0.41 41.88 -10.94
N LEU A 246 -0.86 41.27 -9.83
CA LEU A 246 -0.31 41.53 -8.47
C LEU A 246 0.59 40.36 -8.03
N TYR A 247 1.59 40.63 -7.20
CA TYR A 247 2.75 39.78 -6.96
C TYR A 247 3.12 39.73 -5.48
N THR A 248 3.56 38.55 -5.05
CA THR A 248 4.30 38.39 -3.79
C THR A 248 5.78 38.44 -4.10
N TRP A 249 6.51 39.26 -3.39
CA TRP A 249 7.93 39.47 -3.60
C TRP A 249 8.72 38.74 -2.53
N HIS A 250 9.76 38.04 -2.96
CA HIS A 250 10.84 37.57 -2.12
C HIS A 250 12.13 38.19 -2.62
N LYS A 251 12.98 38.68 -1.72
CA LYS A 251 14.33 39.14 -2.04
C LYS A 251 15.33 38.56 -1.08
N TYR A 252 16.59 38.68 -1.43
CA TYR A 252 17.70 38.18 -0.67
C TYR A 252 18.66 39.34 -0.38
N ALA A 253 19.14 39.49 0.85
CA ALA A 253 19.96 40.61 1.30
C ALA A 253 21.23 40.13 1.99
N ASP A 254 22.19 41.03 2.12
CA ASP A 254 23.47 40.74 2.77
C ASP A 254 23.32 40.65 4.31
N ASP A 255 22.32 41.32 4.91
CA ASP A 255 22.07 41.35 6.36
C ASP A 255 20.57 41.34 6.76
N GLU A 256 20.30 41.30 8.06
CA GLU A 256 18.95 41.19 8.65
C GLU A 256 18.12 42.48 8.57
N GLN A 257 18.74 43.61 8.23
CA GLN A 257 18.07 44.87 7.92
C GLN A 257 17.78 45.00 6.42
N GLY A 258 18.16 43.99 5.62
CA GLY A 258 17.88 43.92 4.21
C GLY A 258 18.81 44.78 3.34
N ASN A 259 19.99 45.20 3.83
CA ASN A 259 20.94 45.94 3.00
C ASN A 259 21.51 45.06 1.87
N GLY A 260 21.74 45.67 0.70
CA GLY A 260 22.30 44.97 -0.45
C GLY A 260 21.39 43.94 -1.11
N MET A 261 20.07 44.19 -1.15
CA MET A 261 19.07 43.27 -1.72
C MET A 261 19.32 42.81 -3.17
N SER A 262 18.90 41.59 -3.48
CA SER A 262 18.98 40.88 -4.76
C SER A 262 17.73 40.01 -4.97
N ASP A 263 17.34 39.77 -6.22
CA ASP A 263 16.25 38.85 -6.57
C ASP A 263 16.67 37.38 -6.60
N TYR A 264 17.98 37.15 -6.66
CA TYR A 264 18.58 35.83 -6.69
C TYR A 264 19.35 35.61 -5.40
N PRO A 265 19.39 34.37 -4.91
CA PRO A 265 20.03 34.14 -3.64
C PRO A 265 21.55 34.36 -3.71
N ASN A 266 22.17 34.41 -4.90
CA ASN A 266 23.62 34.45 -5.12
C ASN A 266 24.34 35.55 -4.31
N GLY A 267 25.19 35.12 -3.36
CA GLY A 267 25.99 36.00 -2.50
C GLY A 267 25.28 36.61 -1.29
N LYS A 268 23.98 36.35 -1.06
CA LYS A 268 23.14 37.02 -0.05
C LYS A 268 22.82 36.12 1.14
N ALA A 269 22.81 36.65 2.37
CA ALA A 269 22.69 35.87 3.60
C ALA A 269 21.27 35.79 4.20
N TYR A 270 20.37 36.73 3.88
CA TYR A 270 19.02 36.85 4.44
C TYR A 270 17.95 36.85 3.34
N ILE A 271 16.80 36.21 3.55
CA ILE A 271 15.65 36.20 2.66
C ILE A 271 14.57 37.07 3.29
N GLY A 272 14.01 37.98 2.50
CA GLY A 272 12.99 38.94 2.88
C GLY A 272 11.72 38.67 2.10
N MET A 273 10.58 38.67 2.77
CA MET A 273 9.27 38.40 2.16
C MET A 273 8.34 39.62 2.26
N ALA A 274 7.69 39.98 1.14
CA ALA A 274 6.75 41.09 1.04
C ALA A 274 5.52 40.67 0.20
N TYR A 275 4.35 40.65 0.81
CA TYR A 275 3.14 40.10 0.18
C TYR A 275 2.24 41.20 -0.43
N ASN A 276 1.39 40.80 -1.39
CA ASN A 276 0.28 41.60 -1.96
C ASN A 276 0.66 42.91 -2.67
N LYS A 277 1.57 42.87 -3.63
CA LYS A 277 2.11 44.06 -4.30
C LYS A 277 1.59 44.18 -5.73
N GLU A 278 1.22 45.38 -6.16
CA GLU A 278 0.51 45.55 -7.44
C GLU A 278 1.40 45.56 -8.69
N SER A 279 2.69 45.31 -8.51
CA SER A 279 3.71 45.33 -9.56
C SER A 279 4.53 44.03 -9.52
N PRO A 280 4.94 43.48 -10.68
CA PRO A 280 5.87 42.34 -10.73
C PRO A 280 7.25 42.70 -10.20
N ILE A 281 7.58 43.98 -10.22
CA ILE A 281 8.91 44.48 -9.93
C ILE A 281 9.03 44.62 -8.43
N LYS A 282 9.80 43.71 -7.84
CA LYS A 282 10.09 43.62 -6.42
C LYS A 282 10.77 44.91 -5.92
N SER A 283 10.19 45.56 -4.90
CA SER A 283 10.73 46.79 -4.28
C SER A 283 12.20 46.66 -3.92
N THR A 284 12.94 47.76 -4.06
CA THR A 284 14.33 47.89 -3.62
C THR A 284 14.44 48.58 -2.26
N ASN A 285 13.32 48.82 -1.58
CA ASN A 285 13.29 49.26 -0.19
C ASN A 285 13.25 48.05 0.77
N PRO A 286 14.24 47.86 1.66
CA PRO A 286 14.32 46.66 2.48
C PRO A 286 13.20 46.53 3.52
N ASP A 287 12.69 47.65 4.04
CA ASP A 287 11.62 47.67 5.05
C ASP A 287 10.27 47.17 4.53
N ASP A 288 10.11 47.07 3.20
CA ASP A 288 8.93 46.44 2.59
C ASP A 288 8.89 44.92 2.81
N TYR A 289 10.01 44.33 3.22
CA TYR A 289 10.24 42.90 3.37
C TYR A 289 10.55 42.53 4.82
N GLU A 290 10.07 41.37 5.25
CA GLU A 290 10.40 40.80 6.57
C GLU A 290 11.54 39.77 6.42
N TRP A 291 12.71 40.06 7.01
CA TRP A 291 13.98 39.37 6.73
C TRP A 291 14.30 38.23 7.70
N SER A 292 14.90 37.16 7.17
CA SER A 292 15.33 35.97 7.91
C SER A 292 16.59 35.36 7.30
N LYS A 293 17.58 34.94 8.08
CA LYS A 293 18.84 34.40 7.53
C LYS A 293 18.59 33.07 6.82
N TYR A 294 19.03 32.92 5.57
CA TYR A 294 18.73 31.74 4.72
C TYR A 294 19.95 31.15 4.00
N ARG A 295 21.15 31.72 4.18
CA ARG A 295 22.39 31.05 3.75
C ARG A 295 23.29 30.64 4.89
N GLY A 296 23.80 29.44 4.74
CA GLY A 296 24.82 28.78 5.54
C GLY A 296 24.49 27.30 5.59
N ASP A 297 25.49 26.48 5.86
CA ASP A 297 25.45 25.02 5.99
C ASP A 297 24.57 24.59 7.17
N GLN A 298 23.35 25.09 7.31
CA GLN A 298 22.61 25.16 8.56
C GLN A 298 21.14 24.82 8.31
N GLY A 299 20.70 23.66 8.81
CA GLY A 299 19.34 23.17 8.71
C GLY A 299 18.31 24.12 9.30
N VAL A 300 17.06 23.95 8.85
CA VAL A 300 15.93 24.75 9.29
C VAL A 300 15.44 24.22 10.66
N PRO A 301 15.35 25.06 11.71
CA PRO A 301 14.92 24.62 13.03
C PRO A 301 13.44 24.24 13.06
N GLY A 302 13.17 23.06 13.60
CA GLY A 302 11.83 22.54 13.90
C GLY A 302 11.32 22.99 15.28
N PRO A 303 10.05 22.70 15.60
CA PRO A 303 9.49 23.02 16.92
C PRO A 303 10.29 22.32 18.05
N PRO A 304 10.51 22.98 19.21
CA PRO A 304 11.35 22.44 20.29
C PRO A 304 10.82 21.10 20.85
N GLY A 305 11.73 20.17 21.15
CA GLY A 305 11.41 18.94 21.87
C GLY A 305 11.09 19.19 23.36
N GLU A 306 10.62 18.16 24.07
CA GLU A 306 10.30 18.22 25.52
C GLU A 306 11.50 18.61 26.41
N ASP A 307 12.72 18.57 25.86
CA ASP A 307 14.00 18.95 26.47
C ASP A 307 14.45 20.39 26.13
N GLY A 308 13.67 21.13 25.35
CA GLY A 308 13.88 22.56 25.06
C GLY A 308 14.93 22.88 23.99
N ASN A 309 15.54 21.87 23.36
CA ASN A 309 16.52 22.06 22.28
C ASN A 309 15.84 21.95 20.90
N PRO A 310 16.13 22.86 19.95
CA PRO A 310 15.59 22.77 18.60
C PRO A 310 16.31 21.67 17.79
N ASN A 311 15.53 20.82 17.10
CA ASN A 311 16.05 19.88 16.11
C ASN A 311 15.98 20.50 14.72
N TYR A 312 16.93 20.16 13.85
CA TYR A 312 17.06 20.75 12.52
C TYR A 312 16.71 19.74 11.42
N THR A 313 16.15 20.25 10.31
CA THR A 313 15.98 19.47 9.07
C THR A 313 16.96 19.99 8.03
N TRP A 314 17.76 19.08 7.46
CA TRP A 314 18.71 19.37 6.38
C TRP A 314 18.09 19.07 5.02
N VAL A 315 18.47 19.85 4.00
CA VAL A 315 17.92 19.73 2.63
C VAL A 315 19.03 19.82 1.59
N LYS A 316 19.11 18.82 0.70
CA LYS A 316 20.07 18.77 -0.42
C LYS A 316 19.40 18.28 -1.71
N TYR A 317 20.05 18.48 -2.85
CA TYR A 317 19.57 18.09 -4.18
C TYR A 317 20.66 17.31 -4.92
N ALA A 318 20.28 16.37 -5.80
CA ALA A 318 21.23 15.50 -6.50
C ALA A 318 20.78 15.12 -7.91
N ASP A 319 21.74 14.67 -8.72
CA ASP A 319 21.51 14.26 -10.10
C ASP A 319 20.83 12.88 -10.18
N ASP A 320 21.02 12.02 -9.17
CA ASP A 320 20.48 10.65 -9.14
C ASP A 320 20.01 10.18 -7.74
N GLU A 321 19.44 8.97 -7.70
CA GLU A 321 18.87 8.32 -6.50
C GLU A 321 19.90 7.97 -5.42
N LYS A 322 21.20 8.07 -5.72
CA LYS A 322 22.30 7.80 -4.79
C LYS A 322 22.87 9.08 -4.19
N GLY A 323 22.35 10.23 -4.60
CA GLY A 323 22.80 11.54 -4.13
C GLY A 323 24.07 12.04 -4.82
N ASN A 324 24.41 11.51 -6.00
CA ASN A 324 25.57 11.98 -6.75
C ASN A 324 25.35 13.40 -7.29
N GLY A 325 26.42 14.20 -7.33
CA GLY A 325 26.33 15.61 -7.70
C GLY A 325 25.54 16.45 -6.70
N MET A 326 25.62 16.07 -5.42
CA MET A 326 24.98 16.74 -4.29
C MET A 326 25.23 18.25 -4.30
N ALA A 327 24.15 19.02 -4.28
CA ALA A 327 24.17 20.46 -4.32
C ALA A 327 23.15 21.01 -3.34
N ASP A 328 23.40 22.22 -2.87
CA ASP A 328 22.47 22.99 -2.03
C ASP A 328 21.33 23.59 -2.86
N ARG A 329 21.25 23.27 -4.15
CA ARG A 329 20.35 23.88 -5.13
C ARG A 329 19.68 22.84 -6.04
N PRO A 330 18.40 23.04 -6.41
CA PRO A 330 17.67 22.15 -7.30
C PRO A 330 18.05 22.27 -8.78
N ASP A 331 18.83 23.30 -9.15
CA ASP A 331 19.10 23.62 -10.55
C ASP A 331 19.82 22.46 -11.27
N GLY A 332 19.15 21.87 -12.26
CA GLY A 332 19.66 20.73 -13.03
C GLY A 332 19.63 19.38 -12.28
N LYS A 333 19.12 19.34 -11.05
CA LYS A 333 19.05 18.13 -10.20
C LYS A 333 17.72 17.39 -10.39
N ARG A 334 17.73 16.05 -10.28
CA ARG A 334 16.55 15.20 -10.49
C ARG A 334 16.01 14.57 -9.20
N TYR A 335 16.75 14.68 -8.09
CA TYR A 335 16.42 14.07 -6.81
C TYR A 335 16.53 15.07 -5.65
N LEU A 336 15.61 14.98 -4.70
CA LEU A 336 15.58 15.75 -3.45
C LEU A 336 15.99 14.84 -2.29
N GLY A 337 16.94 15.29 -1.47
CA GLY A 337 17.46 14.60 -0.30
C GLY A 337 17.05 15.30 0.98
N LEU A 338 16.40 14.58 1.90
CA LEU A 338 15.96 15.12 3.19
C LEU A 338 16.55 14.35 4.37
N ALA A 339 17.02 15.07 5.39
CA ALA A 339 17.55 14.48 6.61
C ALA A 339 16.96 15.17 7.85
N TYR A 340 16.12 14.43 8.58
CA TYR A 340 15.33 14.97 9.69
C TYR A 340 15.98 14.76 11.07
N ASN A 341 15.50 15.50 12.07
CA ASN A 341 15.81 15.33 13.50
C ASN A 341 17.31 15.43 13.84
N LYS A 342 17.98 16.40 13.24
CA LYS A 342 19.41 16.59 13.42
C LYS A 342 19.64 17.48 14.63
N THR A 343 20.48 17.04 15.53
CA THR A 343 20.84 17.78 16.76
C THR A 343 21.86 18.88 16.49
N THR A 344 22.46 18.89 15.30
CA THR A 344 23.33 19.96 14.83
C THR A 344 22.63 20.74 13.74
N GLN A 345 22.75 22.06 13.84
CA GLN A 345 22.33 22.94 12.77
C GLN A 345 23.15 22.63 11.51
N THR A 346 24.42 22.23 11.62
CA THR A 346 25.26 21.99 10.45
C THR A 346 24.83 20.81 9.57
N GLU A 347 24.58 21.06 8.29
CA GLU A 347 24.19 20.07 7.29
C GLU A 347 25.34 19.16 6.86
N SER A 348 25.07 17.88 6.63
CA SER A 348 26.07 16.93 6.17
C SER A 348 26.39 17.05 4.68
N THR A 349 27.64 16.77 4.30
CA THR A 349 28.05 16.64 2.90
C THR A 349 28.01 15.21 2.40
N ASN A 350 27.64 14.25 3.26
CA ASN A 350 27.58 12.84 2.91
C ASN A 350 26.17 12.48 2.36
N PRO A 351 26.06 12.04 1.10
CA PRO A 351 24.78 11.64 0.51
C PRO A 351 24.00 10.59 1.30
N SER A 352 24.68 9.69 2.02
CA SER A 352 24.00 8.65 2.78
C SER A 352 23.25 9.16 4.02
N ASP A 353 23.50 10.40 4.45
CA ASP A 353 22.81 11.00 5.59
C ASP A 353 21.43 11.54 5.23
N TYR A 354 21.12 11.59 3.92
CA TYR A 354 19.89 12.06 3.32
C TYR A 354 19.10 10.91 2.70
N ASN A 355 17.78 10.97 2.82
CA ASN A 355 16.88 10.08 2.08
C ASN A 355 16.53 10.76 0.75
N TRP A 356 16.93 10.14 -0.36
CA TRP A 356 16.74 10.67 -1.72
C TRP A 356 15.41 10.22 -2.32
N SER A 357 14.74 11.12 -3.04
CA SER A 357 13.50 10.83 -3.76
C SER A 357 13.48 11.55 -5.11
N PRO A 358 13.03 10.90 -6.20
CA PRO A 358 12.95 11.53 -7.52
C PRO A 358 11.94 12.68 -7.51
N LEU A 359 12.27 13.77 -8.21
CA LEU A 359 11.40 14.94 -8.33
C LEU A 359 10.18 14.69 -9.25
N TYR A 360 10.24 13.69 -10.15
CA TYR A 360 9.16 13.33 -11.11
C TYR A 360 9.17 11.81 -11.41
N ASP A 361 8.06 11.10 -11.20
CA ASP A 361 7.95 9.64 -11.46
C ASP A 361 7.18 9.32 -12.77
N ASN A 362 7.67 8.36 -13.56
CA ASN A 362 7.01 7.63 -14.67
C ASN A 362 6.47 8.39 -15.92
N VAL A 363 6.99 9.56 -16.27
CA VAL A 363 6.61 10.26 -17.52
C VAL A 363 7.55 9.91 -18.68
N GLN A 364 7.03 9.22 -19.71
CA GLN A 364 7.70 8.98 -20.99
C GLN A 364 7.03 9.85 -22.07
N VAL A 365 7.74 10.86 -22.57
CA VAL A 365 7.24 11.80 -23.60
C VAL A 365 7.91 11.48 -24.93
N GLY A 366 7.13 11.11 -25.95
CA GLY A 366 7.66 10.85 -27.30
C GLY A 366 7.70 12.07 -28.19
N GLY A 367 6.71 12.98 -28.08
CA GLY A 367 6.65 14.29 -28.75
C GLY A 367 6.52 14.27 -30.28
N ARG A 368 7.10 13.26 -30.96
CA ARG A 368 7.11 13.08 -32.42
C ARG A 368 5.82 12.42 -32.90
N ASN A 369 5.17 13.04 -33.87
CA ASN A 369 4.08 12.41 -34.62
C ASN A 369 4.62 11.36 -35.60
N LEU A 370 4.10 10.14 -35.50
CA LEU A 370 4.43 8.96 -36.31
C LEU A 370 3.39 8.69 -37.39
N PHE A 371 2.27 9.43 -37.39
CA PHE A 371 1.24 9.32 -38.42
C PHE A 371 1.57 10.26 -39.58
N VAL A 372 2.09 9.69 -40.67
CA VAL A 372 2.42 10.40 -41.90
C VAL A 372 1.19 10.44 -42.80
N ILE A 373 0.65 11.64 -43.05
CA ILE A 373 -0.59 11.85 -43.79
C ILE A 373 -0.47 11.39 -45.24
N LYS A 374 0.63 11.70 -45.92
CA LYS A 374 0.83 11.30 -47.34
C LYS A 374 0.88 9.78 -47.57
N ASP A 375 1.27 9.03 -46.54
CA ASP A 375 1.38 7.56 -46.60
C ASP A 375 0.06 6.88 -46.16
N ALA A 376 -0.94 7.68 -45.79
CA ALA A 376 -2.23 7.19 -45.35
C ALA A 376 -3.07 6.72 -46.55
N LEU A 377 -3.75 5.59 -46.36
CA LEU A 377 -4.58 4.96 -47.39
C LEU A 377 -6.06 5.18 -47.07
N VAL A 378 -6.78 5.80 -48.01
CA VAL A 378 -8.24 6.00 -47.95
C VAL A 378 -8.95 4.81 -48.58
N ASN A 379 -10.05 4.34 -47.98
CA ASN A 379 -10.88 3.24 -48.50
C ASN A 379 -10.06 1.97 -48.76
N SER A 380 -9.34 1.53 -47.74
CA SER A 380 -8.34 0.47 -47.86
C SER A 380 -8.96 -0.92 -48.02
N VAL A 381 -8.28 -1.74 -48.82
CA VAL A 381 -8.54 -3.17 -48.99
C VAL A 381 -7.46 -3.95 -48.24
N PHE A 382 -7.86 -4.81 -47.29
CA PHE A 382 -6.96 -5.62 -46.47
C PHE A 382 -6.99 -7.08 -46.91
N LYS A 383 -5.86 -7.79 -46.78
CA LYS A 383 -5.80 -9.26 -46.90
C LYS A 383 -5.45 -9.85 -45.54
N TRP A 384 -6.30 -10.73 -45.02
CA TRP A 384 -6.06 -11.45 -43.78
C TRP A 384 -5.07 -12.60 -43.98
N ALA A 385 -4.59 -13.20 -42.88
CA ALA A 385 -3.65 -14.33 -42.94
C ALA A 385 -4.24 -15.59 -43.60
N ASP A 386 -5.56 -15.72 -43.67
CA ASP A 386 -6.27 -16.79 -44.39
C ASP A 386 -6.45 -16.50 -45.91
N GLY A 387 -6.02 -15.32 -46.37
CA GLY A 387 -6.12 -14.89 -47.76
C GLY A 387 -7.43 -14.18 -48.11
N GLU A 388 -8.39 -14.03 -47.19
CA GLU A 388 -9.62 -13.28 -47.44
C GLU A 388 -9.37 -11.77 -47.56
N VAL A 389 -10.14 -11.13 -48.45
CA VAL A 389 -10.02 -9.70 -48.76
C VAL A 389 -11.17 -8.92 -48.11
N ALA A 390 -10.85 -7.97 -47.22
CA ALA A 390 -11.83 -7.05 -46.62
C ALA A 390 -11.72 -5.67 -47.27
N THR A 391 -12.83 -5.14 -47.78
CA THR A 391 -12.91 -3.77 -48.31
C THR A 391 -13.73 -2.92 -47.35
N GLU A 392 -13.18 -1.80 -46.89
CA GLU A 392 -13.83 -0.95 -45.89
C GLU A 392 -14.00 0.46 -46.45
N THR A 393 -15.24 0.85 -46.73
CA THR A 393 -15.62 2.20 -47.14
C THR A 393 -15.48 3.18 -45.97
N ASP A 394 -15.08 4.42 -46.25
CA ASP A 394 -14.89 5.54 -45.31
C ASP A 394 -13.86 5.28 -44.21
N SER A 395 -12.80 4.53 -44.56
CA SER A 395 -11.69 4.20 -43.66
C SER A 395 -10.41 4.96 -44.00
N LEU A 396 -9.64 5.34 -42.97
CA LEU A 396 -8.29 5.91 -43.09
C LEU A 396 -7.29 5.00 -42.37
N VAL A 397 -6.25 4.55 -43.07
CA VAL A 397 -5.24 3.64 -42.53
C VAL A 397 -3.88 4.28 -42.61
N SER A 398 -3.11 4.24 -41.52
CA SER A 398 -1.73 4.74 -41.51
C SER A 398 -0.84 4.00 -42.51
N GLY A 399 0.31 4.59 -42.86
CA GLY A 399 1.47 3.85 -43.35
C GLY A 399 2.01 2.83 -42.33
N PHE A 400 3.10 2.14 -42.67
CA PHE A 400 3.80 1.24 -41.74
C PHE A 400 4.61 2.05 -40.73
N ILE A 401 4.37 1.81 -39.44
CA ILE A 401 5.02 2.50 -38.32
C ILE A 401 5.95 1.53 -37.60
N GLU A 402 7.22 1.87 -37.47
CA GLU A 402 8.22 1.05 -36.77
C GLU A 402 8.04 1.09 -35.25
N VAL A 403 8.01 -0.09 -34.62
CA VAL A 403 7.72 -0.25 -33.18
C VAL A 403 8.51 -1.36 -32.53
N LEU A 404 8.76 -1.21 -31.22
CA LEU A 404 9.44 -2.20 -30.39
C LEU A 404 8.47 -2.87 -29.40
N ALA A 405 8.82 -4.08 -28.97
CA ALA A 405 8.10 -4.78 -27.89
C ALA A 405 8.05 -3.94 -26.61
N ASN A 406 6.89 -3.93 -25.94
CA ASN A 406 6.58 -3.15 -24.73
C ASN A 406 6.64 -1.62 -24.90
N GLU A 407 6.71 -1.12 -26.13
CA GLU A 407 6.66 0.32 -26.37
C GLU A 407 5.24 0.85 -26.15
N ASN A 408 5.11 1.92 -25.38
CA ASN A 408 3.84 2.59 -25.18
C ASN A 408 3.55 3.51 -26.37
N ILE A 409 2.31 3.49 -26.84
CA ILE A 409 1.84 4.28 -27.97
C ILE A 409 0.54 4.97 -27.56
N ILE A 410 0.46 6.26 -27.85
CA ILE A 410 -0.72 7.09 -27.61
C ILE A 410 -1.13 7.77 -28.92
N CYS A 411 -2.44 7.92 -29.09
CA CYS A 411 -3.08 8.56 -30.22
C CYS A 411 -4.11 9.55 -29.71
N ASN A 412 -4.15 10.75 -30.29
CA ASN A 412 -5.14 11.76 -29.94
C ASN A 412 -6.56 11.44 -30.47
N TYR A 413 -6.70 10.41 -31.31
CA TYR A 413 -7.97 9.85 -31.76
C TYR A 413 -8.13 8.40 -31.34
N THR A 414 -9.37 7.98 -31.16
CA THR A 414 -9.71 6.57 -30.92
C THR A 414 -9.38 5.71 -32.14
N ILE A 415 -8.45 4.78 -31.99
CA ILE A 415 -8.06 3.82 -33.02
C ILE A 415 -9.11 2.72 -33.08
N SER A 416 -9.66 2.46 -34.26
CA SER A 416 -10.68 1.41 -34.48
C SER A 416 -10.06 0.02 -34.64
N GLN A 417 -8.84 -0.07 -35.19
CA GLN A 417 -8.11 -1.32 -35.34
C GLN A 417 -6.60 -1.11 -35.36
N ILE A 418 -5.87 -2.04 -34.72
CA ILE A 418 -4.40 -2.06 -34.71
C ILE A 418 -3.94 -3.37 -35.36
N MET A 419 -3.03 -3.26 -36.32
CA MET A 419 -2.49 -4.38 -37.10
C MET A 419 -0.98 -4.45 -36.91
N PHE A 420 -0.46 -5.64 -36.61
CA PHE A 420 0.97 -5.87 -36.44
C PHE A 420 1.56 -6.68 -37.58
N TYR A 421 2.78 -6.33 -37.95
CA TYR A 421 3.53 -6.91 -39.06
C TYR A 421 4.96 -7.24 -38.63
N ASP A 422 5.55 -8.22 -39.30
CA ASP A 422 6.95 -8.58 -39.09
C ASP A 422 7.90 -7.69 -39.89
N LYS A 423 9.21 -7.95 -39.76
CA LYS A 423 10.26 -7.20 -40.44
C LYS A 423 10.10 -7.17 -41.97
N ASP A 424 9.44 -8.18 -42.54
CA ASP A 424 9.22 -8.34 -43.98
C ASP A 424 7.84 -7.79 -44.40
N LYS A 425 7.16 -7.07 -43.48
CA LYS A 425 5.83 -6.47 -43.63
C LYS A 425 4.72 -7.51 -43.89
N VAL A 426 4.92 -8.75 -43.43
CA VAL A 426 3.90 -9.80 -43.45
C VAL A 426 2.99 -9.62 -42.23
N TYR A 427 1.68 -9.73 -42.45
CA TYR A 427 0.68 -9.56 -41.39
C TYR A 427 0.80 -10.66 -40.34
N ILE A 428 0.96 -10.28 -39.08
CA ILE A 428 1.06 -11.20 -37.93
C ILE A 428 -0.31 -11.36 -37.28
N GLY A 429 -1.05 -10.27 -37.10
CA GLY A 429 -2.33 -10.29 -36.39
C GLY A 429 -2.76 -8.92 -35.87
N THR A 430 -3.94 -8.90 -35.25
CA THR A 430 -4.52 -7.73 -34.57
C THR A 430 -4.69 -8.01 -33.08
N TYR A 431 -4.68 -6.96 -32.26
CA TYR A 431 -4.82 -7.11 -30.80
C TYR A 431 -6.29 -7.10 -30.38
N ARG A 432 -6.70 -8.07 -29.56
CA ARG A 432 -8.06 -8.21 -29.04
C ARG A 432 -8.04 -8.86 -27.66
N ASP A 433 -8.72 -8.25 -26.70
CA ASP A 433 -8.90 -8.78 -25.32
C ASP A 433 -7.60 -9.24 -24.62
N GLY A 434 -6.46 -8.59 -24.93
CA GLY A 434 -5.16 -8.93 -24.34
C GLY A 434 -4.33 -9.93 -25.16
N GLU A 435 -4.83 -10.41 -26.30
CA GLU A 435 -4.15 -11.40 -27.14
C GLU A 435 -4.03 -10.96 -28.60
N LEU A 436 -3.03 -11.52 -29.30
CA LEU A 436 -2.78 -11.28 -30.72
C LEU A 436 -3.47 -12.35 -31.56
N VAL A 437 -4.46 -11.97 -32.37
CA VAL A 437 -5.26 -12.89 -33.19
C VAL A 437 -4.89 -12.78 -34.68
N PRO A 438 -4.64 -13.92 -35.38
CA PRO A 438 -4.10 -13.93 -36.74
C PRO A 438 -5.15 -13.73 -37.86
N VAL A 439 -6.45 -13.87 -37.60
CA VAL A 439 -7.52 -13.72 -38.60
C VAL A 439 -8.71 -12.99 -38.00
N GLY A 440 -9.16 -11.93 -38.68
CA GLY A 440 -10.47 -11.29 -38.50
C GLY A 440 -10.77 -10.60 -37.16
N GLY A 441 -11.14 -9.31 -37.23
CA GLY A 441 -11.95 -8.64 -36.21
C GLY A 441 -11.45 -7.28 -35.70
N ARG A 442 -12.37 -6.44 -35.21
CA ARG A 442 -12.07 -5.13 -34.59
C ARG A 442 -11.28 -5.33 -33.28
N THR A 443 -10.25 -4.51 -33.08
CA THR A 443 -9.68 -4.24 -31.75
C THR A 443 -10.75 -3.51 -30.93
N ARG A 444 -10.71 -3.61 -29.60
CA ARG A 444 -11.51 -2.67 -28.79
C ARG A 444 -11.02 -1.26 -29.08
N PRO A 445 -11.90 -0.30 -29.41
CA PRO A 445 -11.48 1.07 -29.69
C PRO A 445 -10.62 1.60 -28.53
N THR A 446 -9.43 2.11 -28.85
CA THR A 446 -8.47 2.60 -27.86
C THR A 446 -7.67 3.78 -28.39
N ASP A 447 -7.34 4.71 -27.51
CA ASP A 447 -6.44 5.85 -27.73
C ASP A 447 -5.02 5.54 -27.22
N LYS A 448 -4.84 4.48 -26.42
CA LYS A 448 -3.56 4.08 -25.81
C LYS A 448 -3.32 2.58 -25.95
N MET A 449 -2.06 2.19 -26.14
CA MET A 449 -1.66 0.78 -26.09
C MET A 449 -0.22 0.59 -25.68
N THR A 450 0.10 -0.63 -25.29
CA THR A 450 1.47 -1.12 -25.18
C THR A 450 1.68 -2.20 -26.24
N VAL A 451 2.73 -2.07 -27.04
CA VAL A 451 3.06 -3.03 -28.09
C VAL A 451 3.34 -4.40 -27.47
N PRO A 452 2.68 -5.48 -27.93
CA PRO A 452 2.84 -6.80 -27.34
C PRO A 452 4.29 -7.29 -27.38
N ASN A 453 4.73 -7.95 -26.31
CA ASN A 453 6.09 -8.51 -26.22
C ASN A 453 6.23 -9.80 -27.04
N LYS A 454 6.34 -9.69 -28.36
CA LYS A 454 6.64 -10.81 -29.26
C LYS A 454 7.78 -10.46 -30.21
N GLN A 455 8.78 -11.34 -30.28
CA GLN A 455 10.01 -11.15 -31.08
C GLN A 455 9.77 -10.99 -32.58
N SER A 456 8.57 -11.31 -33.08
CA SER A 456 8.24 -11.20 -34.50
C SER A 456 7.69 -9.83 -34.91
N ILE A 457 7.26 -8.97 -33.98
CA ILE A 457 6.64 -7.68 -34.31
C ILE A 457 7.73 -6.64 -34.62
N ALA A 458 7.64 -6.00 -35.78
CA ALA A 458 8.54 -4.91 -36.18
C ALA A 458 7.79 -3.65 -36.63
N TYR A 459 6.60 -3.81 -37.21
CA TYR A 459 5.78 -2.69 -37.64
C TYR A 459 4.35 -2.80 -37.13
N MET A 460 3.67 -1.65 -37.03
CA MET A 460 2.23 -1.56 -36.86
C MET A 460 1.58 -0.69 -37.94
N ARG A 461 0.27 -0.87 -38.09
CA ARG A 461 -0.62 0.07 -38.76
C ARG A 461 -1.85 0.29 -37.90
N VAL A 462 -2.39 1.51 -37.94
CA VAL A 462 -3.63 1.88 -37.25
C VAL A 462 -4.69 2.25 -38.29
N SER A 463 -5.96 1.90 -38.02
CA SER A 463 -7.08 2.30 -38.87
C SER A 463 -8.14 3.05 -38.07
N PHE A 464 -8.70 4.09 -38.70
CA PHE A 464 -9.86 4.83 -38.26
C PHE A 464 -11.03 4.51 -39.19
N ARG A 465 -12.20 4.19 -38.61
CA ARG A 465 -13.39 3.69 -39.32
C ARG A 465 -14.65 4.46 -38.87
N ASP A 466 -15.81 4.03 -39.37
CA ASP A 466 -17.14 4.46 -38.92
C ASP A 466 -17.38 5.97 -39.10
N GLY A 467 -17.27 6.47 -40.34
CA GLY A 467 -17.56 7.87 -40.65
C GLY A 467 -16.42 8.85 -40.33
N PHE A 468 -15.21 8.35 -40.06
CA PHE A 468 -14.06 9.19 -39.70
C PHE A 468 -13.73 10.27 -40.74
N LEU A 469 -14.11 10.08 -42.01
CA LEU A 469 -13.87 11.03 -43.11
C LEU A 469 -15.13 11.82 -43.52
N GLU A 470 -16.24 11.75 -42.78
CA GLU A 470 -17.51 12.41 -43.14
C GLU A 470 -17.49 13.95 -42.97
N ASP A 471 -16.68 14.44 -42.04
CA ASP A 471 -16.67 15.83 -41.56
C ASP A 471 -15.47 16.65 -42.06
N ALA A 472 -14.41 16.01 -42.60
CA ALA A 472 -13.24 16.70 -43.14
C ALA A 472 -12.44 15.83 -44.12
N SER A 473 -11.71 16.48 -45.03
CA SER A 473 -10.70 15.82 -45.88
C SER A 473 -9.57 15.22 -45.02
N VAL A 474 -8.81 14.28 -45.59
CA VAL A 474 -7.68 13.63 -44.89
C VAL A 474 -6.67 14.67 -44.37
N GLU A 475 -6.40 15.72 -45.17
CA GLU A 475 -5.50 16.82 -44.81
C GLU A 475 -6.05 17.70 -43.67
N GLY A 476 -7.37 17.72 -43.48
CA GLY A 476 -8.01 18.39 -42.35
C GLY A 476 -7.99 17.59 -41.04
N LYS A 477 -7.55 16.32 -41.07
CA LYS A 477 -7.48 15.45 -39.90
C LYS A 477 -6.15 15.62 -39.17
N LYS A 478 -6.21 16.19 -37.97
CA LYS A 478 -5.05 16.39 -37.08
C LYS A 478 -4.72 15.11 -36.30
N VAL A 479 -4.45 14.00 -37.00
CA VAL A 479 -4.07 12.75 -36.33
C VAL A 479 -2.63 12.84 -35.84
N LYS A 480 -2.41 12.54 -34.56
CA LYS A 480 -1.09 12.36 -33.96
C LYS A 480 -1.00 11.02 -33.26
N LEU A 481 -0.01 10.25 -33.68
CA LEU A 481 0.40 9.01 -33.02
C LEU A 481 1.82 9.22 -32.48
N GLU A 482 2.07 8.93 -31.21
CA GLU A 482 3.39 9.12 -30.61
C GLU A 482 3.74 8.03 -29.61
N LYS A 483 5.05 7.90 -29.35
CA LYS A 483 5.58 6.97 -28.34
C LYS A 483 5.45 7.57 -26.94
N GLY A 484 5.33 6.72 -25.93
CA GLY A 484 5.26 7.13 -24.53
C GLY A 484 3.86 7.03 -23.93
N ASN A 485 3.70 7.59 -22.73
CA ASN A 485 2.51 7.44 -21.91
C ASN A 485 1.85 8.78 -21.55
N VAL A 486 2.39 9.89 -22.04
CA VAL A 486 1.84 11.24 -21.90
C VAL A 486 1.57 11.81 -23.28
N GLU A 487 0.36 12.30 -23.47
CA GLU A 487 -0.08 12.96 -24.70
C GLU A 487 0.57 14.33 -24.81
N THR A 488 1.06 14.67 -25.99
CA THR A 488 1.55 16.00 -26.34
C THR A 488 0.67 16.60 -27.43
N ASP A 489 0.68 17.93 -27.53
CA ASP A 489 -0.15 18.62 -28.52
C ASP A 489 0.15 18.18 -29.94
N TRP A 490 -0.86 18.30 -30.79
CA TRP A 490 -0.72 17.94 -32.18
C TRP A 490 0.41 18.73 -32.86
N SER A 491 1.29 17.99 -33.54
CA SER A 491 2.28 18.50 -34.46
C SER A 491 2.20 17.65 -35.73
N PRO A 492 2.48 18.21 -36.92
CA PRO A 492 2.60 17.40 -38.13
C PRO A 492 3.73 16.36 -37.99
N ALA A 493 3.67 15.29 -38.77
CA ALA A 493 4.81 14.39 -38.88
C ALA A 493 5.98 15.13 -39.59
N PRO A 494 7.24 14.99 -39.12
CA PRO A 494 8.39 15.60 -39.79
C PRO A 494 8.49 15.27 -41.28
N GLU A 495 7.99 14.09 -41.67
CA GLU A 495 7.93 13.64 -43.05
C GLU A 495 6.90 14.39 -43.90
N ASP A 496 5.81 14.88 -43.31
CA ASP A 496 4.81 15.73 -43.96
C ASP A 496 5.28 17.18 -44.05
N GLU A 497 5.98 17.70 -43.03
CA GLU A 497 6.63 19.02 -43.09
C GLU A 497 7.68 19.10 -44.20
N ARG A 498 8.49 18.05 -44.35
CA ARG A 498 9.47 17.95 -45.44
C ARG A 498 8.78 17.90 -46.81
N ALA A 499 7.70 17.14 -46.95
CA ALA A 499 6.94 17.06 -48.19
C ALA A 499 6.27 18.40 -48.54
N TYR A 500 5.78 19.14 -47.54
CA TYR A 500 5.22 20.47 -47.73
C TYR A 500 6.29 21.49 -48.15
N ALA A 501 7.49 21.43 -47.57
CA ALA A 501 8.63 22.25 -47.98
C ALA A 501 9.04 21.96 -49.45
N GLU A 502 9.00 20.69 -49.87
CA GLU A 502 9.21 20.28 -51.26
C GLU A 502 8.10 20.82 -52.19
N TYR A 503 6.84 20.80 -51.77
CA TYR A 503 5.71 21.37 -52.51
C TYR A 503 5.83 22.89 -52.70
N VAL A 504 6.19 23.63 -51.66
CA VAL A 504 6.45 25.09 -51.73
C VAL A 504 7.65 25.40 -52.65
N ALA A 505 8.69 24.55 -52.62
CA ALA A 505 9.82 24.68 -53.54
C ALA A 505 9.41 24.45 -55.01
N GLN A 506 8.50 23.51 -55.27
CA GLN A 506 7.94 23.28 -56.60
C GLN A 506 7.12 24.48 -57.08
N LEU A 507 6.21 25.02 -56.26
CA LEU A 507 5.42 26.21 -56.63
C LEU A 507 6.30 27.43 -56.93
N LYS A 508 7.43 27.56 -56.22
CA LYS A 508 8.42 28.61 -56.48
C LYS A 508 9.15 28.39 -57.81
N ALA A 509 9.44 27.15 -58.17
CA ALA A 509 10.03 26.80 -59.45
C ALA A 509 9.04 27.04 -60.61
N ASP A 510 7.77 26.65 -60.44
CA ASP A 510 6.72 26.84 -61.45
C ASP A 510 6.46 28.33 -61.73
N LEU A 511 6.45 29.18 -60.69
CA LEU A 511 6.35 30.64 -60.85
C LEU A 511 7.54 31.21 -61.65
N ALA A 512 8.76 30.77 -61.33
CA ALA A 512 9.96 31.23 -62.03
C ALA A 512 9.97 30.77 -63.50
N GLU A 513 9.44 29.57 -63.78
CA GLU A 513 9.30 29.06 -65.15
C GLU A 513 8.26 29.84 -65.96
N GLU A 514 7.10 30.14 -65.39
CA GLU A 514 6.07 30.95 -66.07
C GLU A 514 6.53 32.40 -66.29
N GLU A 515 7.23 33.01 -65.32
CA GLU A 515 7.86 34.32 -65.49
C GLU A 515 8.91 34.28 -66.62
N ALA A 516 9.77 33.24 -66.67
CA ALA A 516 10.76 33.09 -67.73
C ALA A 516 10.16 32.89 -69.13
N LYS A 517 9.08 32.10 -69.25
CA LYS A 517 8.36 31.88 -70.51
C LYS A 517 7.70 33.16 -71.03
N ALA A 518 7.04 33.91 -70.15
CA ALA A 518 6.34 35.14 -70.51
C ALA A 518 7.28 36.30 -70.91
N HIS A 519 8.52 36.29 -70.41
CA HIS A 519 9.51 37.33 -70.71
C HIS A 519 10.44 36.98 -71.89
N ALA A 520 10.30 35.80 -72.49
CA ALA A 520 11.23 35.29 -73.51
C ALA A 520 11.17 36.03 -74.87
N ASP A 521 10.03 36.58 -75.25
CA ASP A 521 9.84 37.32 -76.52
C ASP A 521 9.84 38.86 -76.35
N GLY A 522 10.09 39.33 -75.12
CA GLY A 522 10.11 40.74 -74.76
C GLY A 522 8.74 41.41 -74.67
N LYS A 523 7.62 40.68 -74.75
CA LYS A 523 6.26 41.23 -74.63
C LYS A 523 5.33 40.30 -73.83
N VAL A 524 5.01 40.68 -72.59
CA VAL A 524 4.05 39.95 -71.76
C VAL A 524 2.61 40.25 -72.22
N THR A 525 1.88 39.21 -72.62
CA THR A 525 0.45 39.29 -72.95
C THR A 525 -0.42 39.23 -71.69
N ALA A 526 -1.70 39.64 -71.82
CA ALA A 526 -2.64 39.61 -70.69
C ALA A 526 -2.90 38.20 -70.14
N GLU A 527 -2.84 37.17 -71.00
CA GLU A 527 -3.00 35.76 -70.58
C GLU A 527 -1.76 35.24 -69.84
N GLU A 528 -0.56 35.63 -70.26
CA GLU A 528 0.69 35.30 -69.57
C GLU A 528 0.76 35.98 -68.20
N GLN A 529 0.37 37.25 -68.12
CA GLN A 529 0.26 37.95 -66.84
C GLN A 529 -0.73 37.26 -65.90
N ALA A 530 -1.88 36.79 -66.42
CA ALA A 530 -2.86 36.07 -65.61
C ALA A 530 -2.33 34.72 -65.06
N ARG A 531 -1.47 34.02 -65.81
CA ARG A 531 -0.80 32.78 -65.35
C ARG A 531 0.27 33.07 -64.28
N ILE A 532 1.07 34.10 -64.47
CA ILE A 532 2.04 34.57 -63.45
C ILE A 532 1.30 34.96 -62.18
N ASP A 533 0.22 35.73 -62.29
CA ASP A 533 -0.57 36.15 -61.13
C ASP A 533 -1.21 34.95 -60.42
N GLN A 534 -1.64 33.92 -61.15
CA GLN A 534 -2.16 32.68 -60.55
C GLN A 534 -1.06 31.88 -59.84
N ALA A 535 0.10 31.67 -60.47
CA ALA A 535 1.22 30.98 -59.84
C ALA A 535 1.72 31.72 -58.59
N ARG A 536 1.72 33.06 -58.63
CA ARG A 536 2.06 33.92 -57.49
C ARG A 536 1.03 33.82 -56.37
N ARG A 537 -0.28 33.76 -56.70
CA ARG A 537 -1.34 33.50 -55.71
C ARG A 537 -1.18 32.14 -55.04
N ASN A 538 -0.96 31.07 -55.82
CA ASN A 538 -0.77 29.72 -55.28
C ASN A 538 0.43 29.66 -54.30
N LEU A 539 1.54 30.32 -54.63
CA LEU A 539 2.71 30.39 -53.76
C LEU A 539 2.43 31.20 -52.48
N GLU A 540 1.69 32.30 -52.58
CA GLU A 540 1.37 33.16 -51.44
C GLU A 540 0.34 32.50 -50.50
N GLU A 541 -0.65 31.80 -51.05
CA GLU A 541 -1.61 30.97 -50.30
C GLU A 541 -0.89 29.84 -49.53
N ALA A 542 0.11 29.19 -50.15
CA ALA A 542 0.92 28.18 -49.47
C ALA A 542 1.76 28.79 -48.31
N LYS A 543 2.40 29.95 -48.52
CA LYS A 543 3.12 30.63 -47.42
C LYS A 543 2.20 31.04 -46.29
N GLN A 544 0.99 31.53 -46.61
CA GLN A 544 0.01 31.92 -45.60
C GLN A 544 -0.44 30.71 -44.79
N HIS A 545 -0.72 29.58 -45.44
CA HIS A 545 -1.06 28.33 -44.77
C HIS A 545 0.06 27.88 -43.80
N ALA A 546 1.33 27.97 -44.20
CA ALA A 546 2.47 27.67 -43.32
C ALA A 546 2.50 28.54 -42.06
N ASN A 547 2.26 29.85 -42.21
CA ASN A 547 2.23 30.80 -41.09
C ASN A 547 1.04 30.55 -40.16
N ASP A 548 -0.12 30.21 -40.71
CA ASP A 548 -1.33 29.90 -39.94
C ASP A 548 -1.13 28.62 -39.13
N VAL A 549 -0.55 27.57 -39.73
CA VAL A 549 -0.20 26.31 -39.05
C VAL A 549 0.82 26.55 -37.93
N SER A 550 1.86 27.36 -38.18
CA SER A 550 2.86 27.71 -37.17
C SER A 550 2.25 28.49 -35.99
N SER A 551 1.39 29.46 -36.27
CA SER A 551 0.73 30.28 -35.24
C SER A 551 -0.25 29.46 -34.39
N GLU A 552 -0.96 28.53 -35.03
CA GLU A 552 -1.87 27.61 -34.34
C GLU A 552 -1.09 26.61 -33.46
N ALA A 553 0.05 26.10 -33.94
CA ALA A 553 0.94 25.24 -33.16
C ALA A 553 1.51 25.95 -31.92
N GLU A 554 1.96 27.21 -32.07
CA GLU A 554 2.42 28.04 -30.95
C GLU A 554 1.30 28.29 -29.92
N THR A 555 0.08 28.55 -30.39
CA THR A 555 -1.08 28.78 -29.52
C THR A 555 -1.46 27.52 -28.74
N ASN A 556 -1.53 26.38 -29.41
CA ASN A 556 -1.83 25.09 -28.78
C ASN A 556 -0.77 24.71 -27.73
N ALA A 557 0.52 24.86 -28.07
CA ALA A 557 1.62 24.60 -27.14
C ALA A 557 1.54 25.48 -25.88
N LYS A 558 1.14 26.74 -26.03
CA LYS A 558 0.97 27.68 -24.91
C LYS A 558 -0.24 27.31 -24.04
N ASP A 559 -1.38 27.00 -24.66
CA ASP A 559 -2.60 26.62 -23.94
C ASP A 559 -2.45 25.31 -23.17
N HIS A 560 -1.72 24.33 -23.73
CA HIS A 560 -1.40 23.09 -23.05
C HIS A 560 -0.41 23.29 -21.91
N ALA A 561 0.67 24.07 -22.13
CA ALA A 561 1.61 24.42 -21.08
C ALA A 561 0.89 25.08 -19.89
N ASP A 562 -0.06 25.98 -20.17
CA ASP A 562 -0.89 26.63 -19.16
C ASP A 562 -1.87 25.65 -18.48
N LYS A 563 -2.49 24.74 -19.24
CA LYS A 563 -3.42 23.73 -18.71
C LYS A 563 -2.72 22.71 -17.80
N VAL A 564 -1.62 22.11 -18.26
CA VAL A 564 -0.82 21.15 -17.48
C VAL A 564 -0.23 21.81 -16.24
N SER A 565 0.24 23.06 -16.37
CA SER A 565 0.74 23.80 -15.21
C SER A 565 -0.35 24.05 -14.17
N LYS A 566 -1.58 24.38 -14.60
CA LYS A 566 -2.74 24.54 -13.71
C LYS A 566 -3.15 23.22 -13.06
N GLU A 567 -3.29 22.14 -13.84
CA GLU A 567 -3.69 20.83 -13.32
C GLU A 567 -2.68 20.25 -12.33
N LYS A 568 -1.37 20.37 -12.60
CA LYS A 568 -0.31 19.96 -11.67
C LYS A 568 -0.27 20.83 -10.42
N ALA A 569 -0.49 22.14 -10.55
CA ALA A 569 -0.58 23.03 -9.40
C ALA A 569 -1.81 22.72 -8.52
N GLU A 570 -2.95 22.39 -9.14
CA GLU A 570 -4.17 21.98 -8.45
C GLU A 570 -4.01 20.65 -7.70
N GLU A 571 -3.35 19.67 -8.33
CA GLU A 571 -3.05 18.37 -7.71
C GLU A 571 -2.06 18.51 -6.55
N ALA A 572 -0.98 19.28 -6.74
CA ALA A 572 -0.03 19.59 -5.67
C ALA A 572 -0.70 20.34 -4.51
N ARG A 573 -1.64 21.25 -4.81
CA ARG A 573 -2.44 21.95 -3.80
C ARG A 573 -3.32 20.98 -3.00
N ARG A 574 -4.04 20.06 -3.66
CA ARG A 574 -4.88 19.05 -2.98
C ARG A 574 -4.05 18.14 -2.07
N GLN A 575 -2.88 17.71 -2.53
CA GLN A 575 -1.98 16.88 -1.72
C GLN A 575 -1.42 17.64 -0.52
N ALA A 576 -1.07 18.92 -0.69
CA ALA A 576 -0.63 19.79 0.40
C ALA A 576 -1.76 20.08 1.42
N GLU A 577 -2.99 20.30 0.96
CA GLU A 577 -4.17 20.48 1.81
C GLU A 577 -4.46 19.21 2.64
N ALA A 578 -4.44 18.03 2.01
CA ALA A 578 -4.62 16.76 2.70
C ALA A 578 -3.50 16.48 3.72
N PHE A 579 -2.24 16.82 3.40
CA PHE A 579 -1.13 16.70 4.33
C PHE A 579 -1.27 17.66 5.52
N ALA A 580 -1.64 18.92 5.27
CA ALA A 580 -1.84 19.93 6.30
C ALA A 580 -3.02 19.59 7.22
N GLU A 581 -4.11 19.05 6.67
CA GLU A 581 -5.26 18.57 7.43
C GLU A 581 -4.88 17.38 8.32
N ASN A 582 -4.16 16.40 7.78
CA ASN A 582 -3.64 15.26 8.55
C ASN A 582 -2.69 15.72 9.67
N ALA A 583 -1.78 16.65 9.39
CA ALA A 583 -0.88 17.22 10.40
C ALA A 583 -1.65 18.01 11.49
N SER A 584 -2.68 18.77 11.11
CA SER A 584 -3.55 19.50 12.02
C SER A 584 -4.37 18.56 12.91
N ASN A 585 -4.89 17.46 12.36
CA ASN A 585 -5.62 16.43 13.09
C ASN A 585 -4.70 15.73 14.10
N ILE A 586 -3.48 15.36 13.71
CA ILE A 586 -2.47 14.79 14.61
C ILE A 586 -2.13 15.76 15.76
N LYS A 587 -1.95 17.06 15.47
CA LYS A 587 -1.68 18.09 16.49
C LYS A 587 -2.83 18.32 17.46
N LYS A 588 -4.07 18.02 17.05
CA LYS A 588 -5.28 18.04 17.90
C LYS A 588 -5.52 16.72 18.63
N GLY A 589 -4.65 15.72 18.46
CA GLY A 589 -4.83 14.38 19.04
C GLY A 589 -5.91 13.54 18.35
N ILE A 590 -6.34 13.93 17.15
CA ILE A 590 -7.32 13.22 16.33
C ILE A 590 -6.54 12.39 15.30
N ILE A 591 -6.59 11.05 15.42
CA ILE A 591 -6.04 10.13 14.41
C ILE A 591 -7.21 9.55 13.61
N ASP A 592 -7.33 9.95 12.33
CA ASP A 592 -8.32 9.38 11.42
C ASP A 592 -7.84 8.02 10.89
N VAL A 593 -8.29 6.95 11.54
CA VAL A 593 -8.01 5.56 11.18
C VAL A 593 -8.88 5.04 10.03
N GLY A 594 -9.75 5.86 9.43
CA GLY A 594 -10.58 5.50 8.27
C GLY A 594 -9.81 5.45 6.95
N SER A 595 -8.71 6.20 6.85
CA SER A 595 -7.90 6.33 5.64
C SER A 595 -6.50 5.72 5.79
N VAL A 596 -5.96 5.59 7.01
CA VAL A 596 -4.66 4.94 7.26
C VAL A 596 -4.73 4.07 8.53
N PRO A 597 -4.49 2.74 8.42
CA PRO A 597 -4.43 1.87 9.60
C PRO A 597 -3.17 2.15 10.44
N ILE A 598 -3.31 2.25 11.77
CA ILE A 598 -2.19 2.34 12.70
C ILE A 598 -1.56 0.95 12.82
N ARG A 599 -0.35 0.76 12.30
CA ARG A 599 0.38 -0.51 12.47
C ARG A 599 0.89 -0.62 13.89
N THR A 600 0.48 -1.67 14.60
CA THR A 600 0.93 -1.96 15.96
C THR A 600 2.13 -2.90 16.01
N ALA A 601 2.44 -3.57 14.88
CA ALA A 601 3.68 -4.32 14.68
C ALA A 601 4.03 -4.48 13.19
N ALA A 602 5.31 -4.71 12.90
CA ALA A 602 5.81 -4.92 11.53
C ALA A 602 5.24 -6.17 10.84
N ASN A 603 4.71 -7.11 11.62
CA ASN A 603 4.12 -8.37 11.14
C ASN A 603 2.71 -8.25 10.54
N GLY A 604 2.13 -7.04 10.49
CA GLY A 604 0.80 -6.80 9.91
C GLY A 604 -0.33 -6.56 10.92
N ALA A 605 -0.05 -6.65 12.24
CA ALA A 605 -1.00 -6.24 13.27
C ALA A 605 -1.28 -4.74 13.18
N ARG A 606 -2.54 -4.35 13.32
CA ARG A 606 -2.99 -2.96 13.10
C ARG A 606 -4.25 -2.60 13.86
N ILE A 607 -4.49 -1.30 14.04
CA ILE A 607 -5.77 -0.73 14.47
C ILE A 607 -6.33 0.08 13.31
N GLN A 608 -7.58 -0.18 12.93
CA GLN A 608 -8.24 0.53 11.84
C GLN A 608 -9.72 0.77 12.16
N TRP A 609 -10.32 1.74 11.48
CA TRP A 609 -11.76 1.81 11.38
C TRP A 609 -12.23 0.93 10.23
N ASP A 610 -12.99 -0.13 10.50
CA ASP A 610 -13.43 -1.08 9.45
C ASP A 610 -14.83 -0.77 8.88
N GLY A 611 -15.48 0.30 9.38
CA GLY A 611 -16.82 0.73 9.00
C GLY A 611 -17.98 -0.16 9.50
N THR A 612 -17.70 -1.39 9.95
CA THR A 612 -18.71 -2.39 10.36
C THR A 612 -18.75 -2.57 11.88
N ASN A 613 -17.59 -2.77 12.49
CA ASN A 613 -17.38 -2.99 13.92
C ASN A 613 -16.78 -1.75 14.61
N GLY A 614 -16.60 -0.64 13.90
CA GLY A 614 -16.06 0.61 14.43
C GLY A 614 -14.53 0.60 14.49
N LEU A 615 -13.95 0.90 15.66
CA LEU A 615 -12.50 0.88 15.89
C LEU A 615 -12.05 -0.54 16.22
N VAL A 616 -11.29 -1.18 15.32
CA VAL A 616 -10.93 -2.61 15.42
C VAL A 616 -9.41 -2.79 15.45
N GLN A 617 -8.92 -3.61 16.38
CA GLN A 617 -7.57 -4.15 16.38
C GLN A 617 -7.54 -5.52 15.70
N TYR A 618 -6.61 -5.68 14.75
CA TYR A 618 -6.34 -6.91 14.03
C TYR A 618 -4.98 -7.50 14.42
N ASP A 619 -4.90 -8.83 14.47
CA ASP A 619 -3.63 -9.56 14.59
C ASP A 619 -2.84 -9.53 13.26
N SER A 620 -1.64 -10.13 13.28
CA SER A 620 -0.77 -10.25 12.10
C SER A 620 -1.36 -11.08 10.96
N LYS A 621 -2.40 -11.88 11.22
CA LYS A 621 -3.10 -12.72 10.25
C LYS A 621 -4.38 -12.06 9.73
N GLY A 622 -4.71 -10.85 10.19
CA GLY A 622 -5.90 -10.11 9.80
C GLY A 622 -7.17 -10.54 10.54
N ASN A 623 -7.08 -11.25 11.66
CA ASN A 623 -8.24 -11.57 12.49
C ASN A 623 -8.50 -10.46 13.51
N PRO A 624 -9.76 -10.04 13.75
CA PRO A 624 -10.09 -9.03 14.75
C PRO A 624 -9.95 -9.59 16.17
N VAL A 625 -9.14 -8.94 17.01
CA VAL A 625 -8.85 -9.34 18.39
C VAL A 625 -9.53 -8.44 19.44
N SER A 626 -9.83 -7.18 19.10
CA SER A 626 -10.61 -6.28 19.95
C SER A 626 -11.30 -5.22 19.11
N TRP A 627 -12.47 -4.73 19.53
CA TRP A 627 -13.10 -3.58 18.89
C TRP A 627 -14.04 -2.79 19.79
N LEU A 628 -14.31 -1.55 19.38
CA LEU A 628 -15.35 -0.66 19.89
C LEU A 628 -16.31 -0.31 18.74
N ASP A 629 -17.57 -0.75 18.85
CA ASP A 629 -18.56 -0.49 17.82
C ASP A 629 -19.30 0.85 18.00
N LEU A 630 -20.01 1.28 16.95
CA LEU A 630 -20.80 2.52 16.94
C LEU A 630 -21.97 2.54 17.94
N LYS A 631 -22.32 1.38 18.51
CA LYS A 631 -23.37 1.25 19.53
C LYS A 631 -22.77 1.30 20.95
N GLY A 632 -21.46 1.53 21.07
CA GLY A 632 -20.75 1.59 22.34
C GLY A 632 -20.45 0.22 22.94
N ASN A 633 -20.61 -0.88 22.18
CA ASN A 633 -20.19 -2.19 22.63
C ASN A 633 -18.68 -2.34 22.48
N SER A 634 -18.06 -2.98 23.46
CA SER A 634 -16.65 -3.32 23.43
C SER A 634 -16.47 -4.84 23.43
N ARG A 635 -15.58 -5.33 22.58
CA ARG A 635 -15.12 -6.73 22.59
C ARG A 635 -13.62 -6.76 22.79
N PHE A 636 -13.17 -7.65 23.68
CA PHE A 636 -11.75 -7.95 23.84
C PHE A 636 -11.55 -9.46 23.88
N VAL A 637 -10.58 -9.96 23.11
CA VAL A 637 -10.12 -11.35 23.16
C VAL A 637 -8.91 -11.43 24.09
N ASN A 638 -8.95 -12.29 25.11
CA ASN A 638 -7.87 -12.50 26.10
C ASN A 638 -7.45 -11.24 26.89
N ALA A 639 -8.40 -10.35 27.24
CA ALA A 639 -8.07 -9.15 28.01
C ALA A 639 -7.77 -9.43 29.49
N TYR A 640 -6.77 -8.73 30.03
CA TYR A 640 -6.58 -8.57 31.47
C TYR A 640 -7.23 -7.26 31.92
N LEU A 641 -8.35 -7.36 32.64
CA LEU A 641 -9.10 -6.20 33.15
C LEU A 641 -8.88 -6.08 34.66
N SER A 642 -8.25 -4.99 35.10
CA SER A 642 -8.08 -4.66 36.52
C SER A 642 -8.98 -3.48 36.90
N GLY A 643 -9.85 -3.64 37.90
CA GLY A 643 -10.73 -2.58 38.40
C GLY A 643 -12.20 -3.00 38.50
N GLU A 644 -13.08 -2.01 38.65
CA GLU A 644 -14.54 -2.20 38.72
C GLU A 644 -15.15 -2.18 37.31
N ILE A 645 -15.98 -3.18 36.98
CA ILE A 645 -16.66 -3.29 35.68
C ILE A 645 -18.14 -3.01 35.87
N HIS A 646 -18.64 -1.90 35.33
CA HIS A 646 -20.07 -1.58 35.31
C HIS A 646 -20.69 -2.10 34.02
N ALA A 647 -21.40 -3.23 34.09
CA ALA A 647 -22.05 -3.84 32.94
C ALA A 647 -23.49 -4.25 33.27
N LYS A 648 -24.42 -4.01 32.34
CA LYS A 648 -25.81 -4.49 32.46
C LYS A 648 -25.88 -6.02 32.41
N ARG A 649 -24.93 -6.67 31.73
CA ARG A 649 -24.77 -8.12 31.66
C ARG A 649 -23.31 -8.51 31.37
N GLY A 650 -22.77 -9.47 32.12
CA GLY A 650 -21.49 -10.14 31.89
C GLY A 650 -21.68 -11.64 31.72
N VAL A 651 -20.93 -12.26 30.81
CA VAL A 651 -20.92 -13.71 30.58
C VAL A 651 -19.47 -14.20 30.60
N LEU A 652 -19.14 -15.17 31.45
CA LEU A 652 -17.80 -15.71 31.61
C LEU A 652 -17.81 -17.23 31.39
N GLY A 653 -16.72 -17.77 30.81
CA GLY A 653 -16.50 -19.20 30.63
C GLY A 653 -17.59 -19.90 29.81
N ASP A 654 -17.80 -19.49 28.56
CA ASP A 654 -18.76 -20.10 27.61
C ASP A 654 -20.22 -20.16 28.09
N GLY A 655 -20.65 -19.17 28.88
CA GLY A 655 -22.02 -19.13 29.39
C GLY A 655 -22.19 -19.72 30.78
N ASN A 656 -21.12 -20.25 31.37
CA ASN A 656 -21.17 -20.89 32.69
C ASN A 656 -21.33 -19.89 33.84
N VAL A 657 -20.97 -18.62 33.68
CA VAL A 657 -21.27 -17.58 34.68
C VAL A 657 -21.93 -16.39 33.99
N ILE A 658 -23.12 -16.03 34.42
CA ILE A 658 -23.90 -14.90 33.89
C ILE A 658 -24.17 -13.94 35.03
N ILE A 659 -23.76 -12.70 34.90
CA ILE A 659 -24.04 -11.63 35.86
C ILE A 659 -24.93 -10.63 35.15
N ASP A 660 -26.16 -10.42 35.58
CA ASP A 660 -27.08 -9.43 34.99
C ASP A 660 -27.83 -8.64 36.08
N ASP A 661 -28.75 -7.78 35.66
CA ASP A 661 -29.63 -7.00 36.55
C ASP A 661 -30.48 -7.87 37.49
N LYS A 662 -30.55 -9.18 37.23
CA LYS A 662 -31.28 -10.14 38.06
C LYS A 662 -30.37 -10.86 39.05
N GLY A 663 -29.04 -10.80 38.90
CA GLY A 663 -28.02 -11.33 39.81
C GLY A 663 -26.94 -12.21 39.15
N VAL A 664 -26.19 -12.99 39.95
CA VAL A 664 -25.15 -13.92 39.48
C VAL A 664 -25.73 -15.32 39.29
N ARG A 665 -25.64 -15.88 38.09
CA ARG A 665 -26.02 -17.25 37.73
C ARG A 665 -24.78 -18.06 37.36
N ILE A 666 -24.64 -19.27 37.90
CA ILE A 666 -23.64 -20.25 37.45
C ILE A 666 -24.37 -21.42 36.81
N VAL A 667 -24.10 -21.71 35.54
CA VAL A 667 -24.67 -22.81 34.77
C VAL A 667 -23.60 -23.88 34.60
N ARG A 668 -23.95 -25.12 34.90
CA ARG A 668 -23.09 -26.29 34.70
C ARG A 668 -23.04 -26.67 33.21
N PRO A 669 -22.02 -27.42 32.74
CA PRO A 669 -21.92 -27.88 31.36
C PRO A 669 -23.13 -28.71 30.87
N ASP A 670 -23.89 -29.31 31.80
CA ASP A 670 -25.13 -30.06 31.55
C ASP A 670 -26.39 -29.16 31.47
N GLY A 671 -26.24 -27.84 31.61
CA GLY A 671 -27.32 -26.86 31.59
C GLY A 671 -27.98 -26.58 32.95
N ALA A 672 -27.60 -27.26 34.02
CA ALA A 672 -28.21 -27.07 35.34
C ALA A 672 -27.63 -25.86 36.10
N ILE A 673 -28.48 -25.12 36.82
CA ILE A 673 -28.06 -23.93 37.58
C ILE A 673 -27.44 -24.36 38.93
N ALA A 674 -26.18 -24.02 39.15
CA ALA A 674 -25.42 -24.29 40.39
C ALA A 674 -25.47 -23.12 41.39
N MET A 675 -25.65 -21.89 40.89
CA MET A 675 -25.91 -20.71 41.73
C MET A 675 -26.86 -19.77 41.00
N GLN A 676 -27.75 -19.12 41.74
CA GLN A 676 -28.55 -17.99 41.26
C GLN A 676 -28.65 -16.95 42.37
N ASN A 677 -28.28 -15.71 42.07
CA ASN A 677 -28.34 -14.55 42.96
C ASN A 677 -27.51 -14.72 44.25
N GLY A 678 -26.34 -15.36 44.16
CA GLY A 678 -25.41 -15.52 45.28
C GLY A 678 -25.70 -16.73 46.19
N LEU A 679 -26.61 -17.62 45.80
CA LEU A 679 -27.00 -18.79 46.57
C LEU A 679 -26.32 -20.05 46.02
N SER A 680 -25.55 -20.75 46.85
CA SER A 680 -24.89 -22.01 46.48
C SER A 680 -25.82 -23.21 46.65
N ASN A 681 -25.93 -24.03 45.61
CA ASN A 681 -26.73 -25.24 45.57
C ASN A 681 -26.03 -26.42 46.29
N ASN A 682 -25.92 -26.36 47.62
CA ASN A 682 -25.62 -27.51 48.46
C ASN A 682 -26.83 -27.77 49.39
N ASP A 683 -27.44 -28.94 49.27
CA ASP A 683 -28.46 -29.42 50.19
C ASP A 683 -27.90 -29.44 51.61
N HIS A 684 -28.58 -28.73 52.53
CA HIS A 684 -28.24 -28.73 53.95
C HIS A 684 -29.27 -29.57 54.74
N PRO A 685 -28.81 -30.46 55.64
CA PRO A 685 -29.63 -31.47 56.32
C PRO A 685 -30.82 -30.87 57.09
N VAL A 686 -31.96 -31.56 57.03
CA VAL A 686 -33.07 -31.32 57.95
C VAL A 686 -32.73 -32.01 59.27
N PHE A 687 -32.38 -31.22 60.29
CA PHE A 687 -32.10 -31.75 61.61
C PHE A 687 -33.41 -31.94 62.37
N SER A 688 -33.55 -33.08 63.03
CA SER A 688 -34.65 -33.33 63.97
C SER A 688 -34.12 -33.33 65.39
N SER A 689 -34.91 -32.82 66.34
CA SER A 689 -34.61 -32.99 67.77
C SER A 689 -34.75 -34.47 68.16
N ASP A 690 -33.65 -35.09 68.61
CA ASP A 690 -33.60 -36.42 69.23
C ASP A 690 -33.15 -36.24 70.70
N PRO A 691 -33.88 -36.75 71.71
CA PRO A 691 -35.12 -37.52 71.64
C PRO A 691 -36.33 -36.69 71.19
N HIS A 692 -37.22 -37.33 70.42
CA HIS A 692 -38.42 -36.73 69.84
C HIS A 692 -39.14 -35.80 70.84
N TYR A 693 -39.57 -34.63 70.36
CA TYR A 693 -40.25 -33.59 71.14
C TYR A 693 -41.70 -33.99 71.50
N MET A 694 -41.87 -35.17 72.09
CA MET A 694 -43.16 -35.74 72.44
C MET A 694 -43.57 -35.23 73.83
N THR A 695 -44.72 -34.56 73.90
CA THR A 695 -45.27 -34.13 75.19
C THR A 695 -45.77 -35.34 75.97
N GLY A 696 -45.17 -35.62 77.13
CA GLY A 696 -45.66 -36.64 78.07
C GLY A 696 -46.70 -36.09 79.03
N GLY A 697 -47.51 -36.96 79.60
CA GLY A 697 -48.53 -36.63 80.61
C GLY A 697 -48.35 -37.41 81.90
N ARG A 698 -49.20 -37.13 82.88
CA ARG A 698 -49.30 -37.90 84.12
C ARG A 698 -50.64 -38.57 84.25
N VAL A 699 -50.61 -39.73 84.89
CA VAL A 699 -51.81 -40.30 85.50
C VAL A 699 -52.11 -39.49 86.77
N LYS A 700 -53.27 -38.83 86.84
CA LYS A 700 -53.60 -37.86 87.90
C LYS A 700 -53.60 -38.47 89.30
N ARG A 701 -54.02 -39.73 89.43
CA ARG A 701 -54.09 -40.42 90.74
C ARG A 701 -52.76 -41.02 91.19
N SER A 702 -52.04 -41.71 90.31
CA SER A 702 -50.79 -42.41 90.65
C SER A 702 -49.54 -41.54 90.46
N GLY A 703 -49.66 -40.41 89.75
CA GLY A 703 -48.53 -39.52 89.43
C GLY A 703 -47.55 -40.09 88.41
N VAL A 704 -47.78 -41.31 87.91
CA VAL A 704 -46.91 -42.00 86.96
C VAL A 704 -46.85 -41.21 85.64
N ARG A 705 -45.64 -40.94 85.17
CA ARG A 705 -45.41 -40.27 83.89
C ARG A 705 -45.53 -41.26 82.73
N PHE A 706 -46.21 -40.85 81.67
CA PHE A 706 -46.22 -41.55 80.40
C PHE A 706 -45.79 -40.61 79.27
N GLU A 707 -45.26 -41.20 78.20
CA GLU A 707 -44.86 -40.45 77.00
C GLU A 707 -45.93 -40.61 75.94
N ALA A 708 -46.22 -39.54 75.21
CA ALA A 708 -47.02 -39.67 74.01
C ALA A 708 -46.24 -40.44 72.95
N PHE A 709 -46.94 -41.33 72.24
CA PHE A 709 -46.41 -42.08 71.08
C PHE A 709 -45.08 -42.79 71.33
N ARG A 710 -45.04 -43.78 72.24
CA ARG A 710 -43.81 -44.55 72.50
C ARG A 710 -43.39 -45.40 71.30
N PRO A 711 -42.07 -45.56 71.03
CA PRO A 711 -41.57 -46.58 70.11
C PRO A 711 -42.01 -47.99 70.58
N GLY A 712 -42.55 -48.81 69.67
CA GLY A 712 -43.19 -50.10 70.00
C GLY A 712 -44.62 -49.98 70.56
N GLY A 713 -45.12 -48.77 70.82
CA GLY A 713 -46.45 -48.53 71.39
C GLY A 713 -46.69 -49.17 72.76
N THR A 714 -47.94 -49.16 73.22
CA THR A 714 -48.30 -49.69 74.56
C THR A 714 -48.39 -51.22 74.62
N TYR A 715 -48.37 -51.92 73.47
CA TYR A 715 -48.63 -53.37 73.38
C TYR A 715 -47.76 -54.16 72.38
N ILE A 716 -46.74 -53.57 71.73
CA ILE A 716 -45.98 -54.25 70.67
C ILE A 716 -44.48 -54.29 71.01
N HIS A 717 -44.05 -55.36 71.66
CA HIS A 717 -42.68 -55.50 72.15
C HIS A 717 -41.58 -55.68 71.07
N ASN A 718 -41.92 -55.71 69.76
CA ASN A 718 -40.96 -56.12 68.72
C ASN A 718 -40.80 -55.14 67.53
N ALA A 719 -41.29 -53.89 67.61
CA ALA A 719 -41.14 -52.91 66.53
C ALA A 719 -40.60 -51.57 67.05
N THR A 720 -39.29 -51.49 67.26
CA THR A 720 -38.58 -50.33 67.84
C THR A 720 -38.69 -49.04 67.02
N GLN A 721 -39.25 -49.08 65.81
CA GLN A 721 -39.39 -47.93 64.91
C GLN A 721 -40.83 -47.42 64.76
N ILE A 722 -41.84 -48.15 65.24
CA ILE A 722 -43.26 -47.75 65.12
C ILE A 722 -43.68 -46.97 66.36
N TYR A 723 -44.14 -45.74 66.17
CA TYR A 723 -44.67 -44.90 67.24
C TYR A 723 -46.14 -45.18 67.41
N GLY A 724 -46.59 -45.39 68.65
CA GLY A 724 -47.99 -45.66 68.90
C GLY A 724 -48.51 -45.24 70.28
N GLY A 725 -49.82 -45.01 70.36
CA GLY A 725 -50.51 -44.66 71.59
C GLY A 725 -52.02 -44.85 71.50
N VAL A 726 -52.67 -45.04 72.65
CA VAL A 726 -54.12 -45.18 72.77
C VAL A 726 -54.72 -43.79 73.02
N LYS A 727 -55.73 -43.39 72.24
CA LYS A 727 -56.34 -42.05 72.34
C LYS A 727 -56.71 -41.66 73.77
N GLY A 728 -57.36 -42.54 74.51
CA GLY A 728 -57.84 -42.30 75.87
C GLY A 728 -56.76 -41.97 76.87
N SER A 729 -55.57 -42.57 76.71
CA SER A 729 -54.40 -42.26 77.53
C SER A 729 -53.80 -40.89 77.23
N LEU A 730 -54.06 -40.35 76.03
CA LEU A 730 -53.46 -39.11 75.53
C LEU A 730 -54.42 -37.91 75.59
N ASP A 731 -55.74 -38.14 75.57
CA ASP A 731 -56.77 -37.11 75.60
C ASP A 731 -57.51 -36.98 76.92
N GLY A 732 -57.04 -37.67 77.96
CA GLY A 732 -57.59 -37.62 79.31
C GLY A 732 -58.89 -38.38 79.51
N ARG A 733 -59.45 -39.06 78.49
CA ARG A 733 -60.65 -39.91 78.64
C ARG A 733 -60.39 -41.21 79.42
N GLY A 734 -59.13 -41.57 79.64
CA GLY A 734 -58.71 -42.78 80.34
C GLY A 734 -58.84 -44.05 79.51
N LEU A 735 -58.41 -45.18 80.08
CA LEU A 735 -58.51 -46.50 79.46
C LEU A 735 -59.74 -47.26 79.98
N ASP A 736 -60.35 -48.09 79.13
CA ASP A 736 -61.47 -48.96 79.53
C ASP A 736 -61.04 -49.92 80.64
N GLY A 737 -61.86 -50.04 81.69
CA GLY A 737 -61.57 -50.90 82.84
C GLY A 737 -60.54 -50.36 83.85
N SER A 738 -59.96 -49.18 83.60
CA SER A 738 -59.05 -48.52 84.55
C SER A 738 -59.80 -47.47 85.39
N LEU A 739 -59.52 -47.42 86.70
CA LEU A 739 -59.97 -46.36 87.60
C LEU A 739 -59.04 -45.14 87.58
N GLU A 740 -58.03 -45.11 86.70
CA GLU A 740 -57.06 -44.04 86.60
C GLU A 740 -57.55 -42.90 85.69
N ASP A 741 -57.40 -41.66 86.17
CA ASP A 741 -57.67 -40.45 85.39
C ASP A 741 -56.37 -39.98 84.70
N TYR A 742 -56.43 -39.69 83.40
CA TYR A 742 -55.26 -39.28 82.61
C TYR A 742 -55.31 -37.76 82.35
N GLU A 743 -54.15 -37.12 82.22
CA GLU A 743 -54.04 -35.75 81.72
C GLU A 743 -54.26 -35.72 80.19
N ASP A 744 -54.93 -34.68 79.71
CA ASP A 744 -55.01 -34.39 78.27
C ASP A 744 -53.69 -33.72 77.87
N VAL A 745 -52.88 -34.41 77.06
CA VAL A 745 -51.55 -33.93 76.64
C VAL A 745 -51.59 -33.14 75.33
N ARG A 746 -52.79 -32.93 74.76
CA ARG A 746 -52.98 -32.13 73.56
C ARG A 746 -52.94 -30.64 73.87
N ASP A 747 -52.43 -29.87 72.92
CA ASP A 747 -52.35 -28.42 72.97
C ASP A 747 -53.67 -27.73 72.52
N GLY A 748 -53.63 -26.40 72.38
CA GLY A 748 -54.76 -25.56 71.98
C GLY A 748 -55.42 -25.93 70.64
N ILE A 749 -54.71 -26.62 69.74
CA ILE A 749 -55.27 -27.14 68.47
C ILE A 749 -55.73 -28.59 68.55
N ARG A 750 -55.78 -29.17 69.75
CA ARG A 750 -56.08 -30.59 70.01
C ARG A 750 -55.06 -31.53 69.34
N ALA A 751 -53.79 -31.13 69.32
CA ALA A 751 -52.70 -31.95 68.81
C ALA A 751 -51.56 -32.14 69.80
N VAL A 752 -50.78 -33.19 69.61
CA VAL A 752 -49.57 -33.48 70.38
C VAL A 752 -48.37 -33.33 69.46
N ALA A 753 -47.35 -32.60 69.91
CA ALA A 753 -46.10 -32.50 69.20
C ALA A 753 -45.44 -33.88 69.09
N PHE A 754 -45.06 -34.27 67.88
CA PHE A 754 -44.31 -35.49 67.63
C PHE A 754 -42.82 -35.17 67.53
N ASN A 755 -42.44 -34.24 66.64
CA ASN A 755 -41.04 -33.86 66.48
C ASN A 755 -40.90 -32.42 65.96
N LYS A 756 -39.76 -31.80 66.29
CA LYS A 756 -39.36 -30.46 65.84
C LYS A 756 -38.23 -30.61 64.82
N TYR A 757 -38.33 -29.88 63.72
CA TYR A 757 -37.36 -29.88 62.63
C TYR A 757 -36.80 -28.48 62.44
N GLU A 758 -35.48 -28.40 62.31
CA GLU A 758 -34.75 -27.17 62.08
C GLU A 758 -33.92 -27.31 60.81
N PHE A 759 -34.02 -26.32 59.93
CA PHE A 759 -33.36 -26.32 58.63
C PHE A 759 -33.23 -24.89 58.10
N THR A 760 -32.27 -24.67 57.21
CA THR A 760 -32.18 -23.44 56.41
C THR A 760 -33.27 -23.45 55.34
N HIS A 761 -34.07 -22.39 55.22
CA HIS A 761 -35.12 -22.29 54.20
C HIS A 761 -34.54 -22.04 52.80
N SER A 762 -33.90 -23.07 52.24
CA SER A 762 -33.26 -23.09 50.92
C SER A 762 -34.14 -23.66 49.81
N ALA A 763 -35.31 -24.23 50.14
CA ALA A 763 -36.22 -24.87 49.20
C ALA A 763 -37.66 -24.42 49.37
N ARG A 764 -38.45 -24.52 48.29
CA ARG A 764 -39.87 -24.13 48.30
C ARG A 764 -40.71 -25.06 49.17
N TYR A 765 -40.40 -26.36 49.21
CA TYR A 765 -41.20 -27.31 49.96
C TYR A 765 -40.39 -28.11 50.99
N LEU A 766 -41.07 -28.46 52.08
CA LEU A 766 -40.63 -29.45 53.06
C LEU A 766 -41.54 -30.66 52.97
N VAL A 767 -40.96 -31.84 52.77
CA VAL A 767 -41.72 -33.08 52.58
C VAL A 767 -41.53 -34.00 53.77
N PHE A 768 -42.65 -34.44 54.35
CA PHE A 768 -42.70 -35.49 55.35
C PHE A 768 -43.20 -36.78 54.72
N ARG A 769 -42.35 -37.81 54.68
CA ARG A 769 -42.71 -39.15 54.23
C ARG A 769 -43.18 -39.96 55.44
N PHE A 770 -44.49 -40.13 55.56
CA PHE A 770 -45.17 -40.63 56.74
C PHE A 770 -46.00 -41.88 56.43
N ARG A 771 -45.82 -42.93 57.22
CA ARG A 771 -46.60 -44.17 57.09
C ARG A 771 -47.63 -44.27 58.21
N LYS A 772 -48.91 -44.36 57.85
CA LYS A 772 -50.01 -44.65 58.77
C LYS A 772 -50.34 -46.14 58.75
N TYR A 773 -50.62 -46.71 59.92
CA TYR A 773 -51.18 -48.06 60.10
C TYR A 773 -52.67 -48.01 60.48
N ALA A 774 -53.35 -49.14 60.42
CA ALA A 774 -54.78 -49.27 60.71
C ALA A 774 -55.03 -48.99 62.19
N GLY A 775 -56.23 -48.51 62.48
CA GLY A 775 -56.59 -47.96 63.77
C GLY A 775 -57.23 -46.58 63.63
N ALA A 776 -56.95 -45.73 64.61
CA ALA A 776 -57.72 -44.52 64.85
C ALA A 776 -57.71 -43.51 63.69
N LYS A 777 -58.81 -42.75 63.56
CA LYS A 777 -58.84 -41.49 62.79
C LYS A 777 -58.03 -40.42 63.51
N PHE A 778 -57.11 -39.75 62.82
CA PHE A 778 -56.35 -38.63 63.38
C PHE A 778 -55.92 -37.66 62.27
N SER A 779 -55.45 -36.48 62.66
CA SER A 779 -54.94 -35.44 61.77
C SER A 779 -53.45 -35.25 61.95
N VAL A 780 -52.79 -34.82 60.89
CA VAL A 780 -51.41 -34.34 60.91
C VAL A 780 -51.39 -32.83 60.72
N HIS A 781 -50.49 -32.17 61.45
CA HIS A 781 -50.32 -30.73 61.37
C HIS A 781 -48.83 -30.43 61.26
N VAL A 782 -48.48 -29.43 60.45
CA VAL A 782 -47.15 -28.83 60.47
C VAL A 782 -47.32 -27.38 60.89
N MET A 783 -46.72 -27.03 62.02
CA MET A 783 -46.85 -25.72 62.64
C MET A 783 -45.54 -24.95 62.53
N LYS A 784 -45.63 -23.62 62.36
CA LYS A 784 -44.47 -22.74 62.53
C LYS A 784 -44.00 -22.78 63.99
N ASN A 785 -42.70 -22.96 64.21
CA ASN A 785 -42.12 -23.15 65.54
C ASN A 785 -42.87 -24.25 66.31
N THR A 786 -43.21 -24.03 67.59
CA THR A 786 -44.01 -24.93 68.43
C THR A 786 -45.45 -24.44 68.64
N SER A 787 -45.93 -23.49 67.81
CA SER A 787 -47.20 -22.78 68.01
C SER A 787 -48.41 -23.71 68.19
N ASP A 788 -49.31 -23.34 69.10
CA ASP A 788 -50.61 -23.95 69.37
C ASP A 788 -51.79 -23.08 68.89
N ASN A 789 -51.52 -22.13 67.99
CA ASN A 789 -52.54 -21.33 67.29
C ASN A 789 -52.80 -21.91 65.89
N ILE A 790 -54.08 -22.08 65.50
CA ILE A 790 -54.47 -22.53 64.14
C ILE A 790 -53.79 -21.72 63.05
N ASN A 791 -53.65 -20.42 63.25
CA ASN A 791 -53.22 -19.49 62.20
C ASN A 791 -51.75 -19.67 61.81
N ASP A 792 -50.94 -20.31 62.67
CA ASP A 792 -49.54 -20.62 62.41
C ASP A 792 -49.34 -21.97 61.69
N ARG A 793 -50.42 -22.61 61.25
CA ARG A 793 -50.39 -23.89 60.59
C ARG A 793 -49.96 -23.74 59.13
N LEU A 794 -48.89 -24.44 58.78
CA LEU A 794 -48.36 -24.53 57.42
C LEU A 794 -49.01 -25.69 56.63
N TYR A 795 -49.47 -26.73 57.33
CA TYR A 795 -50.08 -27.90 56.69
C TYR A 795 -51.10 -28.59 57.60
N PHE A 796 -52.16 -29.14 56.99
CA PHE A 796 -53.19 -29.94 57.66
C PHE A 796 -53.68 -31.06 56.76
N GLU A 797 -53.79 -32.27 57.30
CA GLU A 797 -54.52 -33.34 56.63
C GLU A 797 -55.23 -34.25 57.65
N LEU A 798 -56.43 -34.71 57.31
CA LEU A 798 -57.18 -35.74 58.04
C LEU A 798 -56.86 -37.12 57.48
N LEU A 799 -56.49 -38.03 58.37
CA LEU A 799 -56.25 -39.44 58.05
C LEU A 799 -57.38 -40.28 58.64
N GLU A 800 -58.16 -40.89 57.74
CA GLU A 800 -59.35 -41.65 58.10
C GLU A 800 -59.03 -42.94 58.87
N LYS A 801 -60.04 -43.41 59.60
CA LYS A 801 -59.97 -44.63 60.40
C LYS A 801 -59.66 -45.83 59.49
N ASP A 802 -58.80 -46.73 59.96
CA ASP A 802 -58.45 -48.01 59.31
C ASP A 802 -57.86 -47.91 57.88
N VAL A 803 -57.57 -46.70 57.39
CA VAL A 803 -56.80 -46.49 56.15
C VAL A 803 -55.30 -46.57 56.45
N GLU A 804 -54.62 -47.53 55.84
CA GLU A 804 -53.15 -47.70 55.91
C GLU A 804 -52.47 -47.16 54.65
N GLY A 805 -51.21 -46.76 54.77
CA GLY A 805 -50.40 -46.42 53.62
C GLY A 805 -49.29 -45.41 53.90
N LEU A 806 -48.43 -45.26 52.89
CA LEU A 806 -47.42 -44.22 52.84
C LEU A 806 -48.04 -42.95 52.25
N LYS A 807 -47.79 -41.81 52.88
CA LYS A 807 -48.18 -40.49 52.39
C LYS A 807 -47.01 -39.52 52.45
N ASN A 808 -46.94 -38.65 51.44
CA ASN A 808 -46.01 -37.53 51.41
C ASN A 808 -46.81 -36.26 51.71
N PHE A 809 -46.54 -35.64 52.85
CA PHE A 809 -47.11 -34.35 53.19
C PHE A 809 -46.16 -33.26 52.70
N ILE A 810 -46.58 -32.54 51.66
CA ILE A 810 -45.80 -31.48 51.02
C ILE A 810 -46.21 -30.15 51.63
N VAL A 811 -45.31 -29.54 52.39
CA VAL A 811 -45.52 -28.26 53.06
C VAL A 811 -44.89 -27.17 52.22
N ASP A 812 -45.70 -26.22 51.75
CA ASP A 812 -45.22 -25.03 51.06
C ASP A 812 -44.63 -24.04 52.09
N LEU A 813 -43.33 -23.78 51.98
CA LEU A 813 -42.59 -22.87 52.84
C LEU A 813 -42.57 -21.42 52.32
N GLY A 814 -43.08 -21.16 51.12
CA GLY A 814 -42.92 -19.87 50.46
C GLY A 814 -41.58 -19.76 49.71
N VAL A 815 -41.31 -18.58 49.13
CA VAL A 815 -40.06 -18.31 48.38
C VAL A 815 -38.86 -18.55 49.30
N PRO A 816 -37.84 -19.33 48.92
CA PRO A 816 -36.64 -19.55 49.74
C PRO A 816 -36.05 -18.25 50.27
N GLN A 817 -35.81 -18.19 51.59
CA GLN A 817 -35.30 -16.99 52.28
C GLN A 817 -33.93 -17.20 52.93
N TYR A 818 -33.41 -18.44 52.94
CA TYR A 818 -32.11 -18.81 53.54
C TYR A 818 -31.94 -18.43 55.02
N ASN A 819 -33.04 -18.21 55.73
CA ASN A 819 -33.06 -18.09 57.18
C ASN A 819 -33.30 -19.45 57.84
N THR A 820 -32.84 -19.61 59.08
CA THR A 820 -33.18 -20.77 59.90
C THR A 820 -34.68 -20.79 60.14
N ARG A 821 -35.32 -21.89 59.76
CA ARG A 821 -36.72 -22.16 60.06
C ARG A 821 -36.85 -23.35 60.98
N VAL A 822 -37.84 -23.22 61.85
CA VAL A 822 -38.24 -24.28 62.77
C VAL A 822 -39.70 -24.59 62.48
N VAL A 823 -40.00 -25.88 62.32
CA VAL A 823 -41.37 -26.38 62.21
C VAL A 823 -41.58 -27.55 63.15
N THR A 824 -42.80 -27.72 63.65
CA THR A 824 -43.17 -28.87 64.48
C THR A 824 -44.22 -29.70 63.77
N PHE A 825 -43.96 -30.99 63.64
CA PHE A 825 -44.94 -31.97 63.17
C PHE A 825 -45.77 -32.43 64.37
N LYS A 826 -47.10 -32.28 64.30
CA LYS A 826 -48.04 -32.62 65.37
C LYS A 826 -49.10 -33.61 64.89
N ILE A 827 -49.57 -34.45 65.80
CA ILE A 827 -50.65 -35.41 65.58
C ILE A 827 -51.86 -34.99 66.41
N GLY A 828 -53.02 -34.77 65.78
CA GLY A 828 -54.21 -34.26 66.46
C GLY A 828 -55.47 -35.09 66.28
N TRP A 829 -56.37 -35.03 67.25
CA TRP A 829 -57.68 -35.67 67.20
C TRP A 829 -58.63 -35.02 68.21
N THR A 830 -59.94 -35.17 67.96
CA THR A 830 -60.98 -34.72 68.88
C THR A 830 -61.64 -35.91 69.58
N SER A 831 -62.34 -35.65 70.68
CA SER A 831 -63.07 -36.69 71.42
C SER A 831 -64.23 -37.30 70.63
N SER A 832 -64.71 -36.62 69.57
CA SER A 832 -65.78 -37.11 68.69
C SER A 832 -65.26 -38.07 67.60
N TRP A 833 -63.95 -38.18 67.40
CA TRP A 833 -63.38 -39.04 66.36
C TRP A 833 -63.08 -40.44 66.89
N GLY A 834 -64.13 -41.20 67.25
CA GLY A 834 -64.01 -42.60 67.60
C GLY A 834 -63.73 -42.90 69.07
N ASN A 835 -63.63 -44.20 69.38
CA ASN A 835 -63.52 -44.70 70.75
C ASN A 835 -62.15 -44.32 71.38
N ARG A 836 -62.13 -44.06 72.69
CA ARG A 836 -60.92 -43.82 73.48
C ARG A 836 -59.92 -44.97 73.42
N MET A 837 -60.36 -46.21 73.16
CA MET A 837 -59.49 -47.38 73.02
C MET A 837 -58.84 -47.54 71.64
N GLU A 838 -59.10 -46.64 70.69
CA GLU A 838 -58.48 -46.74 69.37
C GLU A 838 -56.98 -46.43 69.42
N ASN A 839 -56.20 -47.27 68.74
CA ASN A 839 -54.75 -47.14 68.62
C ASN A 839 -54.36 -46.22 67.46
N MET A 840 -53.48 -45.28 67.73
CA MET A 840 -52.81 -44.45 66.73
C MET A 840 -51.42 -45.02 66.51
N ARG A 841 -51.08 -45.38 65.26
CA ARG A 841 -49.80 -46.03 64.92
C ARG A 841 -49.25 -45.46 63.62
N PHE A 842 -47.99 -45.06 63.63
CA PHE A 842 -47.32 -44.47 62.48
C PHE A 842 -45.79 -44.53 62.55
N VAL A 843 -45.15 -44.26 61.42
CA VAL A 843 -43.69 -44.08 61.28
C VAL A 843 -43.41 -42.83 60.45
N MET A 844 -42.44 -42.02 60.89
CA MET A 844 -41.85 -40.98 60.04
C MET A 844 -40.62 -41.58 59.32
N GLU A 845 -40.74 -41.89 58.03
CA GLU A 845 -39.66 -42.56 57.28
C GLU A 845 -38.55 -41.57 56.87
N LYS A 846 -38.91 -40.36 56.42
CA LYS A 846 -37.95 -39.35 55.97
C LYS A 846 -38.55 -37.95 56.03
N VAL A 847 -37.71 -36.96 56.32
CA VAL A 847 -38.04 -35.53 56.16
C VAL A 847 -36.94 -34.89 55.33
N TYR A 848 -37.31 -34.16 54.27
CA TYR A 848 -36.35 -33.53 53.37
C TYR A 848 -36.94 -32.29 52.71
N LEU A 849 -36.05 -31.38 52.31
CA LEU A 849 -36.37 -30.22 51.50
C LEU A 849 -36.37 -30.60 50.01
N THR A 850 -37.24 -29.98 49.23
CA THR A 850 -37.34 -30.18 47.78
C THR A 850 -37.76 -28.90 47.07
N ASP A 851 -37.46 -28.83 45.77
CA ASP A 851 -37.65 -27.65 44.91
C ASP A 851 -36.84 -26.45 45.42
N PHE A 852 -35.53 -26.66 45.47
CA PHE A 852 -34.51 -25.62 45.68
C PHE A 852 -34.54 -24.64 44.50
N VAL A 853 -34.41 -23.33 44.79
CA VAL A 853 -34.40 -22.27 43.76
C VAL A 853 -32.97 -22.00 43.30
#